data_AF-A0AAX6HND1-F1
#
_entry.id   AF-A0AAX6HND1-F1
#
_cell.length_a   1.000
_cell.length_b   1.000
_cell.length_c   1.000
_cell.angle_alpha   90.00
_cell.angle_beta   90.00
_cell.angle_gamma   90.00
#
_symmetry.space_group_name_H-M   'P 1'
#
loop_
_entity.id
_entity.type
_entity.pdbx_description
1 polymer ?
#
loop_
_entity_poly.entity_id
_entity_poly.type
_entity_poly.pdbx_seq_one_letter_code
_entity_poly.pdbx_strand_id
1 'polypeptide(L)'
;MTTSAKNLEPAFQGAGQRVGMEIWRIENFQPVPLPKSDYGKFYTGDSYIVLQTTAGKGGAYLFDIHFWLGKDTSQDEAGTAAIKTVELDAVLGGRAVQYRELQGHESDKFLSYFKPCIIPLEGGVASGFKKPEEETFETRLYVCRGKRVVKLKQVPFARSSLNHDDVFLLDTENKIYQFNGANSNIQERAKALEVIQQLKEQYHEGMCDVAIIDDGKLEAESGSGEFWVFLGGFAPIGRKAVSEEDATIESTTGKLYSIEDGQLKLEEGTLTKAMLENNKCYLLDCGAEIFVWVGRVTQVEDRKFASKVAEEFITNENRPKTTRITRLIQGYETQSFRSNFESWPAGTGTGTSGVEEGRGKVAALLKQQGVDIKGISKGAPVNEEIPPLLDGSGRLEAWHINESAKTPIPAEDIGKFYSGDCYIVLYTYHPGDKQPGDKKEEYFLSCWMGKESVQDDQVMATQLANTMFNSLKGRPVQACIFQGKEPPQFVALFQPMVILKGGLSSGYKSYITEKGLTDDTYSPDSIALIRVSGTSVYNNKAVQVDAVATSLCSADCFLLQSGNTVFIWHGSSGTFEQQQWAVKIAEFLKPGSALKHAKDGTETSAFWFALGGKQNFTTKKVTQETVRDPHLYTVSIKSGKLEVSEVFNFCQDDLLTEDIMILDTHAEVFVWVGHSVDSNEKQNAFDLGQKYIEFAVALEGLSPDVPLFKVTEGNEPCFFTTYFSWNGAKAAVHGNSFQKKLSQLFGSLLHPESNDKSSHSNHDGPTQRASALAALSSAFNPSTASKEKSFSSSQGEYTQRAEALAALSSAFSSSSREKPAAPKPARSTQGSQRAAAVAALSTVLTAEQKKEQLDNAKGRLSRGSSLDSLVSDDLNPENAGSEMGDPVEGSEQGDPVEIPAEGSTAEQEGESVSENNEPESEEKDDSQLAEASEGGEQQTFSYDRLKSKSSDPVSGIDYQRREAYLSDDEFVTVFGITREEFYQQPKWKQDVQKRKLDLF
;
A
#
# COMPACT_ATOMS: atom_id res chain seq x y z
N MET A 1 30.64 40.54 -3.07
CA MET A 1 30.76 40.36 -1.60
C MET A 1 29.36 40.47 -0.99
N THR A 2 29.14 39.84 0.17
CA THR A 2 28.14 40.28 1.19
C THR A 2 26.64 40.39 0.83
N THR A 3 26.05 39.42 0.11
CA THR A 3 24.60 39.13 0.16
C THR A 3 24.33 37.64 -0.13
N SER A 4 24.03 36.84 0.90
CA SER A 4 23.41 35.49 0.81
C SER A 4 23.23 34.89 2.21
N ALA A 5 24.26 35.01 3.07
CA ALA A 5 24.23 34.55 4.47
C ALA A 5 23.42 35.47 5.40
N LYS A 6 22.19 35.82 5.00
CA LYS A 6 21.16 36.43 5.84
C LYS A 6 19.91 35.56 5.75
N ASN A 7 19.33 35.25 6.91
CA ASN A 7 18.04 34.58 7.06
C ASN A 7 18.03 33.15 6.50
N LEU A 8 18.71 32.24 7.20
CA LEU A 8 18.26 30.84 7.22
C LEU A 8 16.97 30.82 8.05
N GLU A 9 15.88 30.26 7.51
CA GLU A 9 14.56 30.35 8.12
C GLU A 9 14.54 29.66 9.51
N PRO A 10 14.28 30.37 10.63
CA PRO A 10 14.40 29.78 11.96
C PRO A 10 13.51 28.56 12.18
N ALA A 11 12.34 28.51 11.52
CA ALA A 11 11.41 27.39 11.59
C ALA A 11 11.98 26.08 10.99
N PHE A 12 12.99 26.14 10.12
CA PHE A 12 13.66 24.98 9.55
C PHE A 12 14.94 24.59 10.31
N GLN A 13 15.27 25.26 11.41
CA GLN A 13 16.46 24.95 12.21
C GLN A 13 16.31 23.59 12.93
N GLY A 14 16.91 22.55 12.34
CA GLY A 14 16.90 21.18 12.87
C GLY A 14 16.05 20.19 12.08
N ALA A 15 15.35 20.66 11.03
CA ALA A 15 14.57 19.82 10.14
C ALA A 15 15.42 18.70 9.51
N GLY A 16 14.83 17.51 9.35
CA GLY A 16 15.47 16.35 8.71
C GLY A 16 16.64 15.73 9.49
N GLN A 17 16.82 16.06 10.78
CA GLN A 17 17.86 15.46 11.63
C GLN A 17 17.47 14.09 12.19
N ARG A 18 16.23 13.63 12.01
CA ARG A 18 15.72 12.33 12.49
C ARG A 18 14.69 11.77 11.52
N VAL A 19 14.49 10.46 11.55
CA VAL A 19 13.40 9.78 10.82
C VAL A 19 12.04 10.24 11.36
N GLY A 20 11.08 10.48 10.47
CA GLY A 20 9.71 10.89 10.78
C GLY A 20 9.23 12.10 9.96
N MET A 21 8.01 12.54 10.28
CA MET A 21 7.33 13.65 9.63
C MET A 21 7.41 14.96 10.45
N GLU A 22 7.64 16.07 9.74
CA GLU A 22 7.66 17.45 10.24
C GLU A 22 6.74 18.30 9.34
N ILE A 23 5.83 19.09 9.92
CA ILE A 23 4.84 19.89 9.15
C ILE A 23 4.87 21.35 9.59
N TRP A 24 4.80 22.26 8.62
CA TRP A 24 4.61 23.69 8.79
C TRP A 24 3.38 24.18 8.02
N ARG A 25 2.64 25.12 8.60
CA ARG A 25 1.59 25.91 7.94
C ARG A 25 2.19 27.24 7.52
N ILE A 26 1.81 27.78 6.36
CA ILE A 26 2.19 29.16 6.01
C ILE A 26 1.25 30.12 6.74
N GLU A 27 1.80 30.98 7.59
CA GLU A 27 1.07 32.07 8.23
C GLU A 27 1.83 33.38 8.00
N ASN A 28 1.18 34.40 7.44
CA ASN A 28 1.78 35.73 7.20
C ASN A 28 3.14 35.65 6.46
N PHE A 29 3.18 34.89 5.35
CA PHE A 29 4.37 34.64 4.52
C PHE A 29 5.52 33.87 5.20
N GLN A 30 5.32 33.28 6.39
CA GLN A 30 6.34 32.48 7.10
C GLN A 30 5.85 31.06 7.41
N PRO A 31 6.73 30.03 7.39
CA PRO A 31 6.38 28.68 7.82
C PRO A 31 6.35 28.56 9.35
N VAL A 32 5.18 28.27 9.92
CA VAL A 32 4.96 28.05 11.36
C VAL A 32 4.84 26.54 11.62
N PRO A 33 5.68 25.93 12.48
CA PRO A 33 5.64 24.49 12.73
C PRO A 33 4.37 24.08 13.48
N LEU A 34 3.70 23.04 12.99
CA LEU A 34 2.47 22.53 13.61
C LEU A 34 2.76 21.61 14.82
N PRO A 35 1.89 21.60 15.83
CA PRO A 35 1.88 20.54 16.84
C PRO A 35 1.50 19.19 16.22
N LYS A 36 2.05 18.08 16.76
CA LYS A 36 1.76 16.73 16.26
C LYS A 36 0.29 16.28 16.46
N SER A 37 -0.46 16.95 17.33
CA SER A 37 -1.91 16.79 17.52
C SER A 37 -2.74 17.26 16.32
N ASP A 38 -2.13 18.00 15.41
CA ASP A 38 -2.79 18.71 14.31
C ASP A 38 -2.26 18.27 12.94
N TYR A 39 -1.41 17.24 12.91
CA TYR A 39 -0.97 16.59 11.68
C TYR A 39 -2.16 15.88 11.01
N GLY A 40 -2.40 16.17 9.74
CA GLY A 40 -3.60 15.72 9.01
C GLY A 40 -4.75 16.74 9.00
N LYS A 41 -4.69 17.80 9.82
CA LYS A 41 -5.68 18.89 9.80
C LYS A 41 -5.24 19.97 8.81
N PHE A 42 -5.73 19.86 7.58
CA PHE A 42 -5.44 20.81 6.51
C PHE A 42 -6.65 21.73 6.29
N TYR A 43 -6.44 23.04 6.35
CA TYR A 43 -7.47 24.06 6.12
C TYR A 43 -7.55 24.46 4.64
N THR A 44 -8.76 24.51 4.08
CA THR A 44 -9.06 24.77 2.66
C THR A 44 -8.52 26.14 2.17
N GLY A 45 -8.41 27.13 3.06
CA GLY A 45 -7.87 28.47 2.76
C GLY A 45 -6.34 28.61 2.93
N ASP A 46 -5.60 27.55 3.27
CA ASP A 46 -4.19 27.66 3.67
C ASP A 46 -3.22 26.86 2.79
N SER A 47 -1.93 27.18 2.90
CA SER A 47 -0.83 26.44 2.27
C SER A 47 0.09 25.83 3.33
N TYR A 48 0.64 24.65 3.06
CA TYR A 48 1.42 23.85 4.02
C TYR A 48 2.69 23.28 3.39
N ILE A 49 3.67 22.93 4.23
CA ILE A 49 4.89 22.20 3.87
C ILE A 49 4.99 20.99 4.79
N VAL A 50 5.14 19.80 4.21
CA VAL A 50 5.33 18.51 4.91
C VAL A 50 6.68 17.95 4.49
N LEU A 51 7.60 17.79 5.44
CA LEU A 51 8.84 17.04 5.26
C LEU A 51 8.66 15.64 5.84
N GLN A 52 8.80 14.62 5.00
CA GLN A 52 9.01 13.24 5.44
C GLN A 52 10.50 12.90 5.34
N THR A 53 11.09 12.44 6.44
CA THR A 53 12.48 11.96 6.51
C THR A 53 12.50 10.45 6.74
N THR A 54 13.10 9.69 5.83
CA THR A 54 13.22 8.23 5.94
C THR A 54 14.68 7.78 6.06
N ALA A 55 14.90 6.63 6.70
CA ALA A 55 16.20 5.98 6.69
C ALA A 55 16.44 5.34 5.32
N GLY A 56 17.65 5.49 4.78
CA GLY A 56 18.06 4.92 3.51
C GLY A 56 19.43 4.24 3.56
N LYS A 57 19.78 3.65 2.41
CA LYS A 57 20.96 2.78 2.21
C LYS A 57 22.25 3.41 2.78
N GLY A 58 22.99 2.63 3.59
CA GLY A 58 24.24 3.09 4.22
C GLY A 58 24.09 4.07 5.39
N GLY A 59 22.89 4.20 5.98
CA GLY A 59 22.63 5.13 7.09
C GLY A 59 22.56 6.59 6.67
N ALA A 60 22.24 6.86 5.39
CA ALA A 60 21.93 8.19 4.90
C ALA A 60 20.41 8.42 4.92
N TYR A 61 19.95 9.62 5.29
CA TYR A 61 18.53 9.98 5.17
C TYR A 61 18.16 10.34 3.73
N LEU A 62 16.95 9.92 3.35
CA LEU A 62 16.20 10.40 2.20
C LEU A 62 15.16 11.41 2.67
N PHE A 63 14.77 12.33 1.78
CA PHE A 63 13.84 13.42 2.10
C PHE A 63 12.81 13.60 1.00
N ASP A 64 11.56 13.70 1.41
CA ASP A 64 10.44 14.07 0.56
C ASP A 64 9.80 15.33 1.13
N ILE A 65 9.78 16.43 0.36
CA ILE A 65 9.07 17.66 0.74
C ILE A 65 7.83 17.77 -0.13
N HIS A 66 6.67 17.73 0.49
CA HIS A 66 5.40 18.01 -0.16
C HIS A 66 4.95 19.41 0.24
N PHE A 67 4.57 20.25 -0.72
CA PHE A 67 3.84 21.48 -0.41
C PHE A 67 2.39 21.32 -0.87
N TRP A 68 1.48 21.40 0.09
CA TRP A 68 0.04 21.21 -0.12
C TRP A 68 -0.63 22.58 -0.18
N LEU A 69 -1.44 22.77 -1.21
CA LEU A 69 -2.15 24.01 -1.46
C LEU A 69 -3.66 23.76 -1.33
N GLY A 70 -4.28 24.46 -0.38
CA GLY A 70 -5.72 24.47 -0.22
C GLY A 70 -6.41 25.08 -1.43
N LYS A 71 -7.62 24.59 -1.74
CA LYS A 71 -8.42 25.00 -2.90
C LYS A 71 -8.67 26.51 -2.94
N ASP A 72 -8.86 27.13 -1.77
CA ASP A 72 -9.19 28.54 -1.62
C ASP A 72 -8.04 29.35 -0.99
N THR A 73 -6.81 28.82 -1.01
CA THR A 73 -5.62 29.49 -0.49
C THR A 73 -5.17 30.66 -1.37
N SER A 74 -4.55 31.68 -0.76
CA SER A 74 -4.09 32.84 -1.52
C SER A 74 -2.91 32.51 -2.43
N GLN A 75 -2.82 33.19 -3.58
CA GLN A 75 -1.68 33.06 -4.50
C GLN A 75 -0.35 33.39 -3.82
N ASP A 76 -0.38 34.31 -2.84
CA ASP A 76 0.76 34.75 -2.04
C ASP A 76 1.24 33.67 -1.06
N GLU A 77 0.33 32.96 -0.39
CA GLU A 77 0.66 31.84 0.50
C GLU A 77 1.13 30.61 -0.29
N ALA A 78 0.51 30.33 -1.44
CA ALA A 78 0.94 29.26 -2.34
C ALA A 78 2.35 29.52 -2.91
N GLY A 79 2.61 30.74 -3.38
CA GLY A 79 3.94 31.17 -3.82
C GLY A 79 4.97 31.11 -2.69
N THR A 80 4.58 31.46 -1.47
CA THR A 80 5.43 31.31 -0.27
C THR A 80 5.77 29.85 0.00
N ALA A 81 4.80 28.93 -0.03
CA ALA A 81 5.02 27.51 0.22
C ALA A 81 6.01 26.90 -0.79
N ALA A 82 5.89 27.26 -2.07
CA ALA A 82 6.83 26.85 -3.12
C ALA A 82 8.25 27.41 -2.89
N ILE A 83 8.39 28.70 -2.56
CA ILE A 83 9.70 29.34 -2.27
C ILE A 83 10.35 28.69 -1.05
N LYS A 84 9.59 28.52 0.04
CA LYS A 84 10.08 27.95 1.31
C LYS A 84 10.44 26.46 1.18
N THR A 85 9.77 25.71 0.30
CA THR A 85 10.16 24.34 -0.07
C THR A 85 11.55 24.28 -0.71
N VAL A 86 11.89 25.22 -1.59
CA VAL A 86 13.23 25.29 -2.20
C VAL A 86 14.30 25.72 -1.18
N GLU A 87 13.94 26.56 -0.22
CA GLU A 87 14.83 26.93 0.90
C GLU A 87 15.08 25.73 1.85
N LEU A 88 14.05 24.92 2.14
CA LEU A 88 14.17 23.71 2.95
C LEU A 88 15.06 22.63 2.29
N ASP A 89 14.89 22.36 0.99
CA ASP A 89 15.79 21.46 0.24
C ASP A 89 17.25 21.94 0.30
N ALA A 90 17.50 23.25 0.20
CA ALA A 90 18.85 23.81 0.34
C ALA A 90 19.44 23.55 1.74
N VAL A 91 18.64 23.64 2.81
CA VAL A 91 19.05 23.29 4.19
C VAL A 91 19.35 21.79 4.33
N LEU A 92 18.57 20.93 3.67
CA LEU A 92 18.81 19.47 3.62
C LEU A 92 19.99 19.09 2.70
N GLY A 93 20.53 20.05 1.94
CA GLY A 93 21.74 19.94 1.15
C GLY A 93 21.52 19.67 -0.35
N GLY A 94 20.35 19.97 -0.90
CA GLY A 94 20.00 19.73 -2.30
C GLY A 94 19.82 18.24 -2.60
N ARG A 95 18.91 17.59 -1.87
CA ARG A 95 18.74 16.13 -1.82
C ARG A 95 17.29 15.67 -1.62
N ALA A 96 16.33 16.60 -1.51
CA ALA A 96 14.93 16.24 -1.38
C ALA A 96 14.26 16.07 -2.74
N VAL A 97 13.35 15.09 -2.85
CA VAL A 97 12.29 15.14 -3.87
C VAL A 97 11.24 16.14 -3.42
N GLN A 98 10.72 16.94 -4.35
CA GLN A 98 9.75 18.00 -4.08
C GLN A 98 8.44 17.72 -4.83
N TYR A 99 7.31 17.70 -4.12
CA TYR A 99 6.00 17.40 -4.67
C TYR A 99 5.05 18.58 -4.49
N ARG A 100 4.36 18.98 -5.56
CA ARG A 100 3.26 19.96 -5.53
C ARG A 100 1.94 19.22 -5.35
N GLU A 101 1.38 19.28 -4.16
CA GLU A 101 0.10 18.65 -3.82
C GLU A 101 -1.03 19.70 -3.87
N LEU A 102 -2.17 19.33 -4.43
CA LEU A 102 -3.36 20.17 -4.51
C LEU A 102 -4.53 19.46 -3.82
N GLN A 103 -5.34 20.22 -3.06
CA GLN A 103 -6.53 19.71 -2.39
C GLN A 103 -7.43 18.88 -3.34
N GLY A 104 -7.65 17.60 -3.01
CA GLY A 104 -8.46 16.65 -3.77
C GLY A 104 -7.76 15.99 -4.97
N HIS A 105 -6.53 16.40 -5.30
CA HIS A 105 -5.72 15.88 -6.41
C HIS A 105 -4.32 15.41 -5.95
N GLU A 106 -4.15 15.18 -4.65
CA GLU A 106 -2.88 14.81 -4.02
C GLU A 106 -2.35 13.46 -4.52
N SER A 107 -1.03 13.30 -4.45
CA SER A 107 -0.32 12.06 -4.72
C SER A 107 -0.68 10.98 -3.69
N ASP A 108 -0.74 9.73 -4.15
CA ASP A 108 -1.01 8.58 -3.28
C ASP A 108 0.12 8.40 -2.24
N LYS A 109 1.31 8.93 -2.52
CA LYS A 109 2.42 9.04 -1.56
C LYS A 109 2.10 10.00 -0.41
N PHE A 110 1.66 11.23 -0.71
CA PHE A 110 1.26 12.20 0.32
C PHE A 110 0.10 11.68 1.17
N LEU A 111 -0.96 11.20 0.52
CA LEU A 111 -2.15 10.71 1.22
C LEU A 111 -1.83 9.46 2.07
N SER A 112 -0.82 8.66 1.72
CA SER A 112 -0.42 7.50 2.53
C SER A 112 0.18 7.86 3.90
N TYR A 113 0.59 9.11 4.13
CA TYR A 113 0.97 9.60 5.46
C TYR A 113 -0.25 9.85 6.37
N PHE A 114 -1.45 9.97 5.79
CA PHE A 114 -2.69 10.40 6.44
C PHE A 114 -3.83 9.39 6.17
N LYS A 115 -3.57 8.10 6.47
CA LYS A 115 -4.58 7.03 6.35
C LYS A 115 -5.68 7.17 7.42
N PRO A 116 -6.96 6.94 7.09
CA PRO A 116 -7.47 6.46 5.81
C PRO A 116 -7.66 7.57 4.76
N CYS A 117 -7.94 8.81 5.18
CA CYS A 117 -8.05 9.99 4.30
C CYS A 117 -7.74 11.32 5.02
N ILE A 118 -7.48 12.35 4.21
CA ILE A 118 -7.56 13.75 4.65
C ILE A 118 -9.01 14.21 4.48
N ILE A 119 -9.54 14.87 5.51
CA ILE A 119 -10.81 15.61 5.44
C ILE A 119 -10.45 17.09 5.66
N PRO A 120 -10.41 17.92 4.59
CA PRO A 120 -10.09 19.33 4.72
C PRO A 120 -11.08 20.07 5.62
N LEU A 121 -10.57 21.03 6.38
CA LEU A 121 -11.35 21.89 7.29
C LEU A 121 -11.64 23.24 6.62
N GLU A 122 -12.81 23.80 6.84
CA GLU A 122 -13.16 25.10 6.28
C GLU A 122 -12.47 26.28 7.00
N GLY A 123 -12.24 27.37 6.25
CA GLY A 123 -11.51 28.54 6.74
C GLY A 123 -9.99 28.46 6.55
N GLY A 124 -9.25 29.27 7.30
CA GLY A 124 -7.79 29.43 7.22
C GLY A 124 -7.24 30.58 8.08
N VAL A 125 -5.98 30.95 7.88
CA VAL A 125 -5.31 32.07 8.58
C VAL A 125 -5.99 33.39 8.24
N ALA A 126 -6.26 33.63 6.96
CA ALA A 126 -6.79 34.90 6.44
C ALA A 126 -8.22 35.21 6.93
N SER A 127 -9.05 34.18 7.19
CA SER A 127 -10.39 34.33 7.76
C SER A 127 -10.40 34.44 9.29
N GLY A 128 -9.25 34.30 9.96
CA GLY A 128 -9.08 34.70 11.36
C GLY A 128 -9.67 33.75 12.41
N PHE A 129 -10.10 32.55 12.03
CA PHE A 129 -10.68 31.56 12.95
C PHE A 129 -9.72 31.22 14.11
N LYS A 130 -10.05 31.73 15.30
CA LYS A 130 -9.35 31.47 16.57
C LYS A 130 -10.29 31.06 17.72
N LYS A 131 -11.56 30.81 17.39
CA LYS A 131 -12.57 30.15 18.22
C LYS A 131 -13.47 29.32 17.30
N PRO A 132 -13.99 28.17 17.75
CA PRO A 132 -15.22 27.66 17.19
C PRO A 132 -16.36 28.63 17.56
N GLU A 133 -17.17 28.99 16.58
CA GLU A 133 -18.58 29.29 16.86
C GLU A 133 -19.30 27.95 17.11
N GLU A 134 -20.53 27.95 17.64
CA GLU A 134 -21.27 26.70 17.82
C GLU A 134 -21.62 26.12 16.44
N GLU A 135 -20.85 25.12 15.97
CA GLU A 135 -21.06 24.47 14.68
C GLU A 135 -22.42 23.74 14.68
N THR A 136 -23.44 24.39 14.11
CA THR A 136 -24.70 23.74 13.78
C THR A 136 -24.42 22.61 12.78
N PHE A 137 -24.71 21.37 13.17
CA PHE A 137 -24.39 20.20 12.35
C PHE A 137 -24.96 20.34 10.93
N GLU A 138 -24.10 20.22 9.92
CA GLU A 138 -24.46 20.27 8.51
C GLU A 138 -24.52 18.86 7.92
N THR A 139 -25.67 18.47 7.36
CA THR A 139 -25.82 17.21 6.62
C THR A 139 -24.98 17.23 5.34
N ARG A 140 -23.95 16.39 5.28
CA ARG A 140 -22.98 16.35 4.17
C ARG A 140 -23.08 15.03 3.41
N LEU A 141 -22.92 15.09 2.09
CA LEU A 141 -22.82 13.89 1.24
C LEU A 141 -21.43 13.84 0.63
N TYR A 142 -20.73 12.73 0.83
CA TYR A 142 -19.41 12.49 0.25
C TYR A 142 -19.45 11.34 -0.74
N VAL A 143 -18.62 11.41 -1.78
CA VAL A 143 -18.22 10.25 -2.60
C VAL A 143 -16.84 9.76 -2.13
N CYS A 144 -16.70 8.45 -1.98
CA CYS A 144 -15.51 7.77 -1.48
C CYS A 144 -14.92 6.90 -2.59
N ARG A 145 -13.66 7.14 -2.96
CA ARG A 145 -12.92 6.41 -4.00
C ARG A 145 -11.50 6.08 -3.56
N GLY A 146 -10.93 5.02 -4.13
CA GLY A 146 -9.57 4.55 -3.86
C GLY A 146 -9.53 3.29 -2.97
N LYS A 147 -8.75 2.29 -3.41
CA LYS A 147 -8.71 0.94 -2.81
C LYS A 147 -7.88 0.81 -1.52
N ARG A 148 -6.92 1.70 -1.28
CA ARG A 148 -5.92 1.61 -0.18
C ARG A 148 -5.86 2.89 0.64
N VAL A 149 -5.75 4.00 -0.08
CA VAL A 149 -5.85 5.36 0.44
C VAL A 149 -7.06 5.99 -0.23
N VAL A 150 -7.87 6.73 0.54
CA VAL A 150 -9.15 7.25 0.05
C VAL A 150 -9.03 8.71 -0.37
N LYS A 151 -9.61 9.02 -1.54
CA LYS A 151 -9.90 10.38 -1.97
C LYS A 151 -11.38 10.61 -1.69
N LEU A 152 -11.65 11.35 -0.60
CA LEU A 152 -12.99 11.73 -0.16
C LEU A 152 -13.34 13.08 -0.79
N LYS A 153 -14.51 13.19 -1.40
CA LYS A 153 -14.97 14.43 -2.04
C LYS A 153 -16.41 14.73 -1.63
N GLN A 154 -16.63 15.90 -1.02
CA GLN A 154 -17.98 16.38 -0.75
C GLN A 154 -18.68 16.69 -2.08
N VAL A 155 -19.92 16.25 -2.20
CA VAL A 155 -20.80 16.44 -3.36
C VAL A 155 -22.11 17.08 -2.89
N PRO A 156 -22.91 17.71 -3.77
CA PRO A 156 -24.19 18.27 -3.37
C PRO A 156 -25.07 17.22 -2.71
N PHE A 157 -25.63 17.52 -1.54
CA PHE A 157 -26.56 16.65 -0.81
C PHE A 157 -27.89 16.54 -1.58
N ALA A 158 -27.91 15.66 -2.57
CA ALA A 158 -29.00 15.47 -3.51
C ALA A 158 -28.94 14.07 -4.14
N ARG A 159 -30.11 13.48 -4.40
CA ARG A 159 -30.22 12.15 -5.06
C ARG A 159 -29.58 12.10 -6.46
N SER A 160 -29.42 13.25 -7.12
CA SER A 160 -28.75 13.39 -8.41
C SER A 160 -27.23 13.20 -8.34
N SER A 161 -26.63 13.26 -7.16
CA SER A 161 -25.19 13.04 -6.95
C SER A 161 -24.83 11.56 -6.86
N LEU A 162 -25.80 10.70 -6.47
CA LEU A 162 -25.62 9.26 -6.41
C LEU A 162 -25.46 8.65 -7.82
N ASN A 163 -24.72 7.54 -7.90
CA ASN A 163 -24.65 6.69 -9.08
C ASN A 163 -24.45 5.22 -8.68
N HIS A 164 -24.55 4.31 -9.66
CA HIS A 164 -24.43 2.86 -9.45
C HIS A 164 -22.98 2.35 -9.30
N ASP A 165 -21.97 3.21 -9.48
CA ASP A 165 -20.58 2.83 -9.72
C ASP A 165 -19.62 3.24 -8.58
N ASP A 166 -19.95 4.28 -7.81
CA ASP A 166 -19.17 4.79 -6.66
C ASP A 166 -19.76 4.34 -5.30
N VAL A 167 -19.02 4.56 -4.22
CA VAL A 167 -19.50 4.45 -2.83
C VAL A 167 -19.73 5.86 -2.26
N PHE A 168 -20.80 6.06 -1.50
CA PHE A 168 -21.17 7.35 -0.92
C PHE A 168 -21.36 7.24 0.60
N LEU A 169 -21.01 8.30 1.31
CA LEU A 169 -21.27 8.48 2.74
C LEU A 169 -22.22 9.67 2.91
N LEU A 170 -23.44 9.41 3.38
CA LEU A 170 -24.34 10.46 3.86
C LEU A 170 -24.13 10.61 5.36
N ASP A 171 -23.59 11.77 5.74
CA ASP A 171 -23.27 12.15 7.09
C ASP A 171 -24.43 12.97 7.70
N THR A 172 -24.99 12.50 8.82
CA THR A 172 -26.12 13.13 9.51
C THR A 172 -25.89 13.08 11.02
N GLU A 173 -26.32 14.11 11.74
CA GLU A 173 -26.07 14.38 13.18
C GLU A 173 -26.04 13.14 14.07
N ASN A 174 -26.97 12.20 13.87
CA ASN A 174 -27.15 11.00 14.72
C ASN A 174 -26.74 9.69 14.02
N LYS A 175 -26.56 9.66 12.69
CA LYS A 175 -26.42 8.42 11.91
C LYS A 175 -25.71 8.64 10.57
N ILE A 176 -24.65 7.87 10.30
CA ILE A 176 -23.94 7.88 9.01
C ILE A 176 -24.43 6.71 8.15
N TYR A 177 -24.77 6.98 6.89
CA TYR A 177 -25.24 5.96 5.95
C TYR A 177 -24.20 5.72 4.84
N GLN A 178 -23.73 4.47 4.71
CA GLN A 178 -22.88 4.06 3.58
C GLN A 178 -23.75 3.51 2.45
N PHE A 179 -23.90 4.29 1.37
CA PHE A 179 -24.55 3.81 0.15
C PHE A 179 -23.52 3.18 -0.80
N ASN A 180 -23.69 1.89 -1.09
CA ASN A 180 -22.87 1.16 -2.05
C ASN A 180 -23.60 1.07 -3.39
N GLY A 181 -23.12 1.77 -4.44
CA GLY A 181 -23.62 1.56 -5.80
C GLY A 181 -23.46 0.10 -6.24
N ALA A 182 -24.38 -0.44 -7.05
CA ALA A 182 -24.41 -1.87 -7.39
C ALA A 182 -23.09 -2.40 -7.96
N ASN A 183 -22.43 -1.60 -8.80
CA ASN A 183 -21.16 -1.92 -9.47
C ASN A 183 -19.92 -1.52 -8.64
N SER A 184 -20.09 -0.82 -7.52
CA SER A 184 -18.98 -0.22 -6.76
C SER A 184 -17.98 -1.23 -6.21
N ASN A 185 -16.69 -0.89 -6.26
CA ASN A 185 -15.60 -1.81 -5.95
C ASN A 185 -15.57 -2.20 -4.47
N ILE A 186 -15.34 -3.48 -4.18
CA ILE A 186 -15.47 -4.02 -2.82
C ILE A 186 -14.36 -3.53 -1.87
N GLN A 187 -13.21 -3.14 -2.39
CA GLN A 187 -12.14 -2.54 -1.59
C GLN A 187 -12.45 -1.07 -1.26
N GLU A 188 -13.11 -0.34 -2.16
CA GLU A 188 -13.65 1.00 -1.87
C GLU A 188 -14.77 0.94 -0.84
N ARG A 189 -15.68 -0.05 -0.91
CA ARG A 189 -16.69 -0.29 0.14
C ARG A 189 -16.05 -0.58 1.51
N ALA A 190 -14.93 -1.33 1.53
CA ALA A 190 -14.18 -1.63 2.75
C ALA A 190 -13.53 -0.37 3.34
N LYS A 191 -12.96 0.47 2.48
CA LYS A 191 -12.29 1.72 2.86
C LYS A 191 -13.25 2.81 3.33
N ALA A 192 -14.46 2.86 2.77
CA ALA A 192 -15.53 3.73 3.26
C ALA A 192 -15.83 3.51 4.76
N LEU A 193 -15.78 2.27 5.27
CA LEU A 193 -15.94 1.96 6.69
C LEU A 193 -14.83 2.58 7.58
N GLU A 194 -13.61 2.73 7.06
CA GLU A 194 -12.52 3.41 7.78
C GLU A 194 -12.78 4.92 7.87
N VAL A 195 -13.29 5.53 6.80
CA VAL A 195 -13.68 6.95 6.78
C VAL A 195 -14.87 7.21 7.71
N ILE A 196 -15.85 6.31 7.78
CA ILE A 196 -16.96 6.42 8.75
C ILE A 196 -16.43 6.47 10.19
N GLN A 197 -15.44 5.63 10.53
CA GLN A 197 -14.85 5.65 11.86
C GLN A 197 -14.12 6.99 12.13
N GLN A 198 -13.40 7.54 11.14
CA GLN A 198 -12.79 8.86 11.23
C GLN A 198 -13.83 9.98 11.41
N LEU A 199 -14.94 9.96 10.64
CA LEU A 199 -16.04 10.92 10.78
C LEU A 199 -16.66 10.86 12.19
N LYS A 200 -16.94 9.66 12.72
CA LYS A 200 -17.44 9.49 14.10
C LYS A 200 -16.52 10.13 15.13
N GLU A 201 -15.23 9.83 15.06
CA GLU A 201 -14.22 10.32 16.01
C GLU A 201 -14.01 11.84 15.90
N GLN A 202 -14.18 12.41 14.71
CA GLN A 202 -13.94 13.84 14.44
C GLN A 202 -15.16 14.73 14.66
N TYR A 203 -16.38 14.26 14.35
CA TYR A 203 -17.60 15.10 14.31
C TYR A 203 -18.75 14.61 15.21
N HIS A 204 -18.70 13.39 15.77
CA HIS A 204 -19.79 12.84 16.61
C HIS A 204 -19.31 12.29 17.96
N GLU A 205 -18.14 12.73 18.46
CA GLU A 205 -17.54 12.26 19.73
C GLU A 205 -17.37 10.72 19.83
N GLY A 206 -17.32 10.02 18.70
CA GLY A 206 -17.31 8.54 18.60
C GLY A 206 -18.70 7.87 18.70
N MET A 207 -19.77 8.64 18.94
CA MET A 207 -21.09 8.18 19.35
C MET A 207 -22.16 8.48 18.27
N CYS A 208 -22.16 7.72 17.18
CA CYS A 208 -23.11 7.83 16.07
C CYS A 208 -23.45 6.46 15.48
N ASP A 209 -24.68 6.26 15.03
CA ASP A 209 -25.12 5.00 14.38
C ASP A 209 -24.57 4.86 12.95
N VAL A 210 -24.58 3.62 12.43
CA VAL A 210 -24.20 3.32 11.04
C VAL A 210 -25.22 2.41 10.39
N ALA A 211 -25.61 2.73 9.15
CA ALA A 211 -26.37 1.83 8.29
C ALA A 211 -25.67 1.65 6.95
N ILE A 212 -25.63 0.41 6.45
CA ILE A 212 -25.17 0.10 5.10
C ILE A 212 -26.40 0.05 4.20
N ILE A 213 -26.31 0.60 2.99
CA ILE A 213 -27.40 0.68 2.02
C ILE A 213 -26.86 0.16 0.69
N ASP A 214 -27.11 -1.12 0.38
CA ASP A 214 -26.76 -1.69 -0.92
C ASP A 214 -27.80 -1.31 -1.98
N ASP A 215 -27.33 -0.72 -3.09
CA ASP A 215 -28.13 -0.39 -4.26
C ASP A 215 -28.92 -1.60 -4.81
N GLY A 216 -30.15 -1.36 -5.26
CA GLY A 216 -31.09 -2.39 -5.69
C GLY A 216 -31.70 -3.27 -4.59
N LYS A 217 -31.18 -3.29 -3.35
CA LYS A 217 -31.75 -4.06 -2.23
C LYS A 217 -32.81 -3.26 -1.47
N LEU A 218 -34.07 -3.38 -1.90
CA LEU A 218 -35.20 -2.70 -1.27
C LEU A 218 -35.81 -3.43 -0.05
N GLU A 219 -35.45 -4.69 0.19
CA GLU A 219 -36.09 -5.54 1.22
C GLU A 219 -35.05 -6.17 2.15
N ALA A 220 -34.77 -5.52 3.31
CA ALA A 220 -34.35 -6.16 4.58
C ALA A 220 -34.02 -5.15 5.70
N GLU A 221 -33.30 -4.07 5.39
CA GLU A 221 -32.44 -3.41 6.39
C GLU A 221 -33.03 -2.14 7.05
N SER A 222 -32.86 -2.05 8.38
CA SER A 222 -33.42 -1.00 9.26
C SER A 222 -32.66 0.33 9.16
N GLY A 223 -32.81 0.99 8.02
CA GLY A 223 -32.21 2.30 7.73
C GLY A 223 -32.42 2.75 6.27
N SER A 224 -32.68 1.82 5.35
CA SER A 224 -32.91 2.12 3.92
C SER A 224 -34.03 3.15 3.71
N GLY A 225 -35.15 3.03 4.43
CA GLY A 225 -36.26 3.99 4.35
C GLY A 225 -35.87 5.41 4.77
N GLU A 226 -35.08 5.55 5.84
CA GLU A 226 -34.61 6.84 6.37
C GLU A 226 -33.68 7.53 5.36
N PHE A 227 -32.68 6.79 4.85
CA PHE A 227 -31.75 7.24 3.82
C PHE A 227 -32.48 7.79 2.59
N TRP A 228 -33.49 7.07 2.09
CA TRP A 228 -34.27 7.54 0.95
C TRP A 228 -35.14 8.76 1.29
N VAL A 229 -35.67 8.88 2.51
CA VAL A 229 -36.42 10.08 2.95
C VAL A 229 -35.53 11.32 2.96
N PHE A 230 -34.30 11.25 3.47
CA PHE A 230 -33.32 12.34 3.40
C PHE A 230 -33.07 12.85 1.96
N LEU A 231 -33.14 11.96 0.97
CA LEU A 231 -32.90 12.25 -0.45
C LEU A 231 -34.17 12.56 -1.26
N GLY A 232 -35.30 12.83 -0.59
CA GLY A 232 -36.57 13.22 -1.23
C GLY A 232 -37.43 12.04 -1.70
N GLY A 233 -37.21 10.84 -1.15
CA GLY A 233 -37.91 9.60 -1.46
C GLY A 233 -37.17 8.68 -2.43
N PHE A 234 -37.53 7.39 -2.42
CA PHE A 234 -36.97 6.42 -3.37
C PHE A 234 -37.42 6.72 -4.80
N ALA A 235 -36.45 6.96 -5.68
CA ALA A 235 -36.64 7.14 -7.12
C ALA A 235 -35.35 6.83 -7.88
N PRO A 236 -35.41 6.43 -9.16
CA PRO A 236 -34.26 5.96 -9.93
C PRO A 236 -33.05 6.91 -9.87
N ILE A 237 -31.87 6.30 -9.71
CA ILE A 237 -30.57 6.96 -9.69
C ILE A 237 -30.11 7.20 -11.15
N GLY A 238 -29.23 8.19 -11.35
CA GLY A 238 -28.60 8.43 -12.65
C GLY A 238 -27.50 7.42 -12.96
N ARG A 239 -27.14 7.30 -14.24
CA ARG A 239 -25.78 6.84 -14.60
C ARG A 239 -24.77 7.89 -14.13
N LYS A 240 -23.57 7.45 -13.76
CA LYS A 240 -22.46 8.34 -13.39
C LYS A 240 -22.26 9.40 -14.48
N ALA A 241 -22.39 10.67 -14.10
CA ALA A 241 -22.09 11.78 -14.99
C ALA A 241 -20.56 11.86 -15.18
N VAL A 242 -20.11 11.94 -16.43
CA VAL A 242 -18.70 12.20 -16.73
C VAL A 242 -18.44 13.67 -16.46
N SER A 243 -17.85 14.00 -15.32
CA SER A 243 -17.32 15.33 -15.05
C SER A 243 -15.88 15.44 -15.57
N GLU A 244 -15.46 16.66 -15.91
CA GLU A 244 -14.07 16.91 -16.35
C GLU A 244 -13.05 16.67 -15.22
N GLU A 245 -13.51 16.72 -13.96
CA GLU A 245 -12.72 16.40 -12.76
C GLU A 245 -12.58 14.89 -12.50
N ASP A 246 -13.54 14.08 -12.97
CA ASP A 246 -13.51 12.60 -12.88
C ASP A 246 -12.74 11.96 -14.06
N ALA A 247 -12.39 12.75 -15.08
CA ALA A 247 -11.62 12.29 -16.22
C ALA A 247 -10.17 12.00 -15.81
N THR A 248 -9.83 10.73 -15.61
CA THR A 248 -8.44 10.31 -15.39
C THR A 248 -7.59 10.71 -16.60
N ILE A 249 -6.75 11.73 -16.45
CA ILE A 249 -5.79 12.16 -17.47
C ILE A 249 -4.94 10.94 -17.83
N GLU A 250 -4.99 10.50 -19.09
CA GLU A 250 -4.22 9.34 -19.53
C GLU A 250 -2.72 9.67 -19.53
N SER A 251 -1.91 8.77 -18.99
CA SER A 251 -0.45 8.91 -19.04
C SER A 251 0.03 8.74 -20.48
N THR A 252 0.58 9.81 -21.06
CA THR A 252 1.18 9.76 -22.40
C THR A 252 2.61 9.27 -22.34
N THR A 253 3.16 8.81 -23.47
CA THR A 253 4.61 8.62 -23.62
C THR A 253 5.34 9.90 -23.24
N GLY A 254 6.33 9.82 -22.35
CA GLY A 254 7.06 10.96 -21.85
C GLY A 254 7.77 11.74 -22.96
N LYS A 255 7.63 13.08 -22.95
CA LYS A 255 8.40 14.00 -23.80
C LYS A 255 9.41 14.75 -22.94
N LEU A 256 10.70 14.62 -23.24
CA LEU A 256 11.76 15.31 -22.51
C LEU A 256 12.10 16.64 -23.18
N TYR A 257 12.23 17.69 -22.38
CA TYR A 257 12.65 19.02 -22.81
C TYR A 257 13.84 19.47 -21.95
N SER A 258 14.89 20.02 -22.56
CA SER A 258 15.89 20.81 -21.82
C SER A 258 15.36 22.21 -21.52
N ILE A 259 15.75 22.75 -20.35
CA ILE A 259 15.43 24.11 -19.92
C ILE A 259 16.70 24.96 -20.09
N GLU A 260 16.74 25.78 -21.14
CA GLU A 260 17.88 26.66 -21.48
C GLU A 260 17.36 28.11 -21.57
N ASP A 261 17.91 29.02 -20.75
CA ASP A 261 17.56 30.46 -20.68
C ASP A 261 16.05 30.84 -20.59
N GLY A 262 15.21 29.90 -20.13
CA GLY A 262 13.76 30.08 -19.95
C GLY A 262 12.92 29.54 -21.08
N GLN A 263 13.55 28.85 -22.03
CA GLN A 263 12.90 28.24 -23.18
C GLN A 263 12.96 26.72 -23.04
N LEU A 264 11.85 26.07 -23.39
CA LEU A 264 11.74 24.61 -23.42
C LEU A 264 12.11 24.12 -24.82
N LYS A 265 13.13 23.27 -24.87
CA LYS A 265 13.66 22.71 -26.11
C LYS A 265 13.48 21.20 -26.09
N LEU A 266 12.65 20.68 -27.00
CA LEU A 266 12.36 19.24 -27.09
C LEU A 266 13.64 18.46 -27.41
N GLU A 267 13.92 17.41 -26.64
CA GLU A 267 15.00 16.46 -26.92
C GLU A 267 14.46 15.31 -27.78
N GLU A 268 15.08 15.10 -28.96
CA GLU A 268 14.63 14.09 -29.92
C GLU A 268 15.26 12.72 -29.68
N GLY A 269 14.48 11.65 -29.87
CA GLY A 269 14.93 10.26 -29.84
C GLY A 269 14.40 9.44 -28.67
N THR A 270 14.97 8.25 -28.45
CA THR A 270 14.60 7.36 -27.34
C THR A 270 15.16 7.91 -26.02
N LEU A 271 14.30 8.02 -25.00
CA LEU A 271 14.71 8.54 -23.69
C LEU A 271 15.71 7.60 -23.00
N THR A 272 16.93 8.09 -22.84
CA THR A 272 18.00 7.38 -22.11
C THR A 272 18.61 8.28 -21.03
N LYS A 273 19.08 7.65 -19.94
CA LYS A 273 19.73 8.34 -18.81
C LYS A 273 20.90 9.25 -19.20
N ALA A 274 21.54 8.99 -20.35
CA ALA A 274 22.66 9.78 -20.87
C ALA A 274 22.26 11.19 -21.35
N MET A 275 20.97 11.45 -21.59
CA MET A 275 20.45 12.76 -22.03
C MET A 275 20.41 13.81 -20.90
N LEU A 276 20.58 13.40 -19.63
CA LEU A 276 20.41 14.24 -18.45
C LEU A 276 21.75 14.80 -17.93
N GLU A 277 22.15 15.96 -18.44
CA GLU A 277 23.38 16.66 -18.07
C GLU A 277 23.38 17.14 -16.61
N ASN A 278 24.47 16.91 -15.87
CA ASN A 278 24.55 17.17 -14.41
C ASN A 278 24.48 18.66 -14.01
N ASN A 279 24.52 19.57 -14.97
CA ASN A 279 24.55 21.03 -14.83
C ASN A 279 23.33 21.72 -15.46
N LYS A 280 22.32 20.97 -15.92
CA LYS A 280 21.09 21.51 -16.52
C LYS A 280 19.83 21.09 -15.75
N CYS A 281 18.72 21.74 -16.07
CA CYS A 281 17.37 21.33 -15.66
C CYS A 281 16.60 20.82 -16.89
N TYR A 282 15.70 19.85 -16.68
CA TYR A 282 14.87 19.26 -17.72
C TYR A 282 13.42 19.13 -17.24
N LEU A 283 12.47 19.23 -18.17
CA LEU A 283 11.06 18.95 -17.97
C LEU A 283 10.69 17.67 -18.73
N LEU A 284 10.08 16.70 -18.05
CA LEU A 284 9.53 15.49 -18.66
C LEU A 284 8.01 15.50 -18.53
N ASP A 285 7.32 15.66 -19.67
CA ASP A 285 5.86 15.71 -19.75
C ASP A 285 5.28 14.33 -20.07
N CYS A 286 4.57 13.74 -19.09
CA CYS A 286 3.84 12.47 -19.23
C CYS A 286 2.31 12.68 -19.24
N GLY A 287 1.83 13.92 -19.46
CA GLY A 287 0.42 14.30 -19.52
C GLY A 287 -0.26 14.41 -18.16
N ALA A 288 -0.35 13.28 -17.43
CA ALA A 288 -0.96 13.20 -16.09
C ALA A 288 -0.02 13.61 -14.95
N GLU A 289 1.28 13.70 -15.25
CA GLU A 289 2.35 14.10 -14.34
C GLU A 289 3.45 14.78 -15.16
N ILE A 290 4.05 15.82 -14.60
CA ILE A 290 5.22 16.50 -15.14
C ILE A 290 6.35 16.37 -14.13
N PHE A 291 7.50 15.88 -14.59
CA PHE A 291 8.71 15.83 -13.75
C PHE A 291 9.65 16.98 -14.10
N VAL A 292 10.17 17.67 -13.08
CA VAL A 292 11.26 18.65 -13.25
C VAL A 292 12.53 18.03 -12.70
N TRP A 293 13.39 17.50 -13.57
CA TRP A 293 14.67 16.91 -13.16
C TRP A 293 15.76 17.98 -13.10
N VAL A 294 16.54 17.96 -12.01
CA VAL A 294 17.55 18.96 -11.69
C VAL A 294 18.93 18.31 -11.59
N GLY A 295 19.87 18.72 -12.44
CA GLY A 295 21.27 18.33 -12.37
C GLY A 295 21.92 18.82 -11.07
N ARG A 296 22.77 17.99 -10.44
CA ARG A 296 23.34 18.27 -9.10
C ARG A 296 24.18 19.54 -9.03
N VAL A 297 24.71 20.02 -10.16
CA VAL A 297 25.65 21.16 -10.29
C VAL A 297 24.95 22.48 -10.63
N THR A 298 23.63 22.48 -10.86
CA THR A 298 22.80 23.68 -11.09
C THR A 298 22.80 24.64 -9.89
N GLN A 299 22.64 25.94 -10.15
CA GLN A 299 22.50 26.98 -9.12
C GLN A 299 21.09 27.01 -8.50
N VAL A 300 20.91 27.77 -7.42
CA VAL A 300 19.60 27.90 -6.74
C VAL A 300 18.62 28.68 -7.62
N GLU A 301 19.12 29.63 -8.38
CA GLU A 301 18.39 30.47 -9.33
C GLU A 301 17.80 29.61 -10.46
N ASP A 302 18.64 28.80 -11.12
CA ASP A 302 18.23 27.83 -12.16
C ASP A 302 17.12 26.90 -11.67
N ARG A 303 17.21 26.47 -10.40
CA ARG A 303 16.23 25.57 -9.76
C ARG A 303 14.89 26.25 -9.47
N LYS A 304 14.91 27.48 -8.93
CA LYS A 304 13.70 28.29 -8.72
C LYS A 304 13.00 28.58 -10.06
N PHE A 305 13.80 28.84 -11.08
CA PHE A 305 13.33 29.17 -12.42
C PHE A 305 12.78 27.96 -13.18
N ALA A 306 13.40 26.79 -13.08
CA ALA A 306 12.87 25.54 -13.64
C ALA A 306 11.50 25.15 -13.06
N SER A 307 11.27 25.40 -11.76
CA SER A 307 9.94 25.24 -11.15
C SER A 307 8.91 26.19 -11.78
N LYS A 308 9.25 27.47 -12.03
CA LYS A 308 8.36 28.43 -12.71
C LYS A 308 8.03 27.99 -14.15
N VAL A 309 9.03 27.54 -14.91
CA VAL A 309 8.86 27.08 -16.31
C VAL A 309 7.85 25.93 -16.41
N ALA A 310 7.76 25.06 -15.39
CA ALA A 310 6.76 23.99 -15.37
C ALA A 310 5.32 24.49 -15.16
N GLU A 311 5.11 25.54 -14.36
CA GLU A 311 3.78 26.16 -14.17
C GLU A 311 3.34 26.95 -15.40
N GLU A 312 4.28 27.64 -16.07
CA GLU A 312 4.04 28.30 -17.36
C GLU A 312 3.74 27.27 -18.46
N PHE A 313 4.43 26.12 -18.49
CA PHE A 313 4.17 25.03 -19.43
C PHE A 313 2.76 24.43 -19.30
N ILE A 314 2.29 24.17 -18.07
CA ILE A 314 0.91 23.70 -17.83
C ILE A 314 -0.11 24.66 -18.44
N THR A 315 0.11 25.96 -18.25
CA THR A 315 -0.77 27.02 -18.77
C THR A 315 -0.72 27.11 -20.30
N ASN A 316 0.47 27.05 -20.90
CA ASN A 316 0.67 27.23 -22.34
C ASN A 316 0.19 26.03 -23.17
N GLU A 317 0.47 24.79 -22.73
CA GLU A 317 0.05 23.56 -23.41
C GLU A 317 -1.39 23.14 -23.07
N ASN A 318 -2.17 24.01 -22.41
CA ASN A 318 -3.54 23.75 -21.97
C ASN A 318 -3.68 22.44 -21.15
N ARG A 319 -2.67 22.13 -20.32
CA ARG A 319 -2.76 21.02 -19.37
C ARG A 319 -3.73 21.40 -18.22
N PRO A 320 -4.48 20.45 -17.64
CA PRO A 320 -5.30 20.72 -16.47
C PRO A 320 -4.48 21.32 -15.33
N LYS A 321 -5.03 22.31 -14.60
CA LYS A 321 -4.37 22.92 -13.42
C LYS A 321 -4.04 21.90 -12.31
N THR A 322 -4.72 20.75 -12.37
CA THR A 322 -4.61 19.57 -11.52
C THR A 322 -3.50 18.60 -11.93
N THR A 323 -2.79 18.83 -13.06
CA THR A 323 -1.60 18.05 -13.43
C THR A 323 -0.54 18.13 -12.33
N ARG A 324 -0.09 16.95 -11.88
CA ARG A 324 0.87 16.81 -10.77
C ARG A 324 2.27 17.24 -11.21
N ILE A 325 3.00 17.93 -10.32
CA ILE A 325 4.40 18.33 -10.56
C ILE A 325 5.30 17.66 -9.51
N THR A 326 6.23 16.84 -9.98
CA THR A 326 7.22 16.13 -9.16
C THR A 326 8.63 16.60 -9.54
N ARG A 327 9.27 17.41 -8.70
CA ARG A 327 10.64 17.89 -8.94
C ARG A 327 11.65 16.95 -8.29
N LEU A 328 12.60 16.49 -9.10
CA LEU A 328 13.63 15.49 -8.79
C LEU A 328 15.01 16.12 -8.85
N ILE A 329 15.95 15.60 -8.06
CA ILE A 329 17.36 15.99 -8.13
C ILE A 329 18.26 14.78 -8.41
N GLN A 330 19.30 14.99 -9.20
CA GLN A 330 20.14 13.92 -9.75
C GLN A 330 20.67 12.95 -8.67
N GLY A 331 20.42 11.66 -8.88
CA GLY A 331 20.72 10.56 -7.96
C GLY A 331 19.62 10.26 -6.93
N TYR A 332 18.50 10.99 -6.96
CA TYR A 332 17.30 10.80 -6.14
C TYR A 332 16.04 10.65 -7.02
N GLU A 333 16.19 10.12 -8.24
CA GLU A 333 15.07 9.94 -9.18
C GLU A 333 14.13 8.81 -8.74
N THR A 334 12.81 9.06 -8.73
CA THR A 334 11.77 8.08 -8.39
C THR A 334 11.65 6.96 -9.44
N GLN A 335 11.07 5.82 -9.06
CA GLN A 335 10.70 4.74 -10.00
C GLN A 335 9.79 5.29 -11.11
N SER A 336 8.78 6.10 -10.76
CA SER A 336 7.82 6.71 -11.68
C SER A 336 8.45 7.60 -12.77
N PHE A 337 9.62 8.19 -12.51
CA PHE A 337 10.38 8.92 -13.51
C PHE A 337 11.19 7.97 -14.39
N ARG A 338 11.94 7.04 -13.77
CA ARG A 338 12.82 6.08 -14.45
C ARG A 338 12.07 5.20 -15.45
N SER A 339 10.83 4.82 -15.18
CA SER A 339 9.99 4.00 -16.06
C SER A 339 9.57 4.64 -17.38
N ASN A 340 9.92 5.92 -17.60
CA ASN A 340 9.78 6.59 -18.90
C ASN A 340 11.01 6.43 -19.81
N PHE A 341 12.12 5.91 -19.28
CA PHE A 341 13.37 5.69 -20.00
C PHE A 341 13.50 4.22 -20.42
N GLU A 342 14.18 3.96 -21.54
CA GLU A 342 14.40 2.60 -22.06
C GLU A 342 15.23 1.73 -21.11
N SER A 343 16.22 2.33 -20.44
CA SER A 343 16.98 1.70 -19.37
C SER A 343 17.53 2.74 -18.41
N TRP A 344 17.69 2.36 -17.14
CA TRP A 344 18.26 3.22 -16.10
C TRP A 344 19.44 2.53 -15.41
N PRO A 345 20.60 2.41 -16.07
CA PRO A 345 21.73 1.66 -15.55
C PRO A 345 22.16 2.18 -14.17
N ALA A 346 22.29 1.25 -13.22
CA ALA A 346 22.90 1.51 -11.91
C ALA A 346 24.33 2.06 -12.11
N GLY A 347 24.73 3.04 -11.30
CA GLY A 347 26.06 3.64 -11.41
C GLY A 347 27.15 2.59 -11.20
N THR A 348 28.11 2.49 -12.12
CA THR A 348 29.16 1.46 -12.10
C THR A 348 29.97 1.51 -10.80
N GLY A 349 29.88 0.44 -10.02
CA GLY A 349 30.28 0.41 -8.62
C GLY A 349 31.77 0.68 -8.37
N THR A 350 32.11 1.90 -7.96
CA THR A 350 33.42 2.28 -7.41
C THR A 350 33.28 3.14 -6.13
N GLY A 351 32.28 2.81 -5.32
CA GLY A 351 32.08 3.33 -3.96
C GLY A 351 31.42 4.71 -3.87
N THR A 352 31.26 5.17 -2.64
CA THR A 352 30.55 6.40 -2.22
C THR A 352 31.27 7.72 -2.57
N SER A 353 32.34 7.67 -3.36
CA SER A 353 33.24 8.80 -3.66
C SER A 353 32.53 10.05 -4.20
N GLY A 354 31.67 9.88 -5.22
CA GLY A 354 30.89 10.99 -5.80
C GLY A 354 29.79 11.55 -4.89
N VAL A 355 29.42 10.83 -3.83
CA VAL A 355 28.49 11.32 -2.80
C VAL A 355 29.24 12.17 -1.75
N GLU A 356 30.46 11.76 -1.41
CA GLU A 356 31.36 12.48 -0.48
C GLU A 356 31.89 13.81 -1.07
N GLU A 357 32.19 13.87 -2.37
CA GLU A 357 32.81 15.06 -2.97
C GLU A 357 31.88 16.29 -2.99
N GLY A 358 30.58 16.08 -3.25
CA GLY A 358 29.55 17.11 -3.11
C GLY A 358 29.33 17.52 -1.65
N ARG A 359 29.32 16.53 -0.74
CA ARG A 359 29.27 16.71 0.72
C ARG A 359 30.35 17.69 1.19
N GLY A 360 31.59 17.48 0.76
CA GLY A 360 32.73 18.31 1.13
C GLY A 360 32.60 19.76 0.64
N LYS A 361 32.16 19.97 -0.61
CA LYS A 361 32.03 21.30 -1.21
C LYS A 361 30.91 22.13 -0.55
N VAL A 362 29.72 21.56 -0.35
CA VAL A 362 28.59 22.26 0.29
C VAL A 362 28.86 22.50 1.78
N ALA A 363 29.37 21.50 2.51
CA ALA A 363 29.68 21.66 3.94
C ALA A 363 30.82 22.67 4.18
N ALA A 364 31.82 22.74 3.29
CA ALA A 364 32.87 23.77 3.37
C ALA A 364 32.32 25.19 3.13
N LEU A 365 31.40 25.35 2.18
CA LEU A 365 30.77 26.64 1.87
C LEU A 365 29.91 27.14 3.06
N LEU A 366 29.07 26.27 3.62
CA LEU A 366 28.27 26.56 4.83
C LEU A 366 29.16 26.87 6.05
N LYS A 367 30.27 26.15 6.22
CA LYS A 367 31.24 26.38 7.31
C LYS A 367 32.03 27.69 7.13
N GLN A 368 32.28 28.13 5.89
CA GLN A 368 32.79 29.47 5.61
C GLN A 368 31.76 30.58 5.88
N GLN A 369 30.47 30.27 5.84
CA GLN A 369 29.37 31.18 6.18
C GLN A 369 29.02 31.19 7.68
N GLY A 370 29.76 30.46 8.53
CA GLY A 370 29.58 30.43 9.97
C GLY A 370 28.57 29.38 10.48
N VAL A 371 28.02 28.53 9.61
CA VAL A 371 27.11 27.45 10.00
C VAL A 371 27.92 26.27 10.54
N ASP A 372 27.83 26.03 11.84
CA ASP A 372 28.54 24.94 12.52
C ASP A 372 27.76 23.62 12.42
N ILE A 373 28.03 22.84 11.36
CA ILE A 373 27.36 21.55 11.06
C ILE A 373 27.83 20.45 12.03
N LYS A 374 27.49 20.59 13.31
CA LYS A 374 27.63 19.56 14.34
C LYS A 374 26.35 18.71 14.40
N GLY A 375 26.34 17.63 13.62
CA GLY A 375 25.26 16.64 13.64
C GLY A 375 25.44 15.52 12.62
N ILE A 376 25.94 15.82 11.42
CA ILE A 376 26.14 14.83 10.34
C ILE A 376 27.45 14.04 10.53
N SER A 377 27.63 13.42 11.70
CA SER A 377 28.84 12.69 12.08
C SER A 377 28.63 11.18 12.06
N LYS A 378 29.15 10.52 11.01
CA LYS A 378 29.16 9.06 10.76
C LYS A 378 27.76 8.40 10.79
N GLY A 379 27.34 7.88 9.64
CA GLY A 379 26.25 6.90 9.62
C GLY A 379 26.59 5.74 10.55
N ALA A 380 25.60 5.27 11.32
CA ALA A 380 25.75 4.07 12.13
C ALA A 380 26.15 2.88 11.24
N PRO A 381 26.93 1.91 11.73
CA PRO A 381 27.15 0.68 10.98
C PRO A 381 25.79 0.05 10.68
N VAL A 382 25.52 -0.23 9.41
CA VAL A 382 24.32 -0.97 9.01
C VAL A 382 24.47 -2.37 9.56
N ASN A 383 23.70 -2.69 10.60
CA ASN A 383 23.52 -4.08 11.01
C ASN A 383 22.85 -4.82 9.85
N GLU A 384 23.36 -6.00 9.50
CA GLU A 384 22.66 -6.91 8.60
C GLU A 384 21.37 -7.37 9.31
N GLU A 385 20.23 -6.81 8.91
CA GLU A 385 18.93 -7.20 9.44
C GLU A 385 18.55 -8.56 8.85
N ILE A 386 18.83 -9.61 9.63
CA ILE A 386 18.57 -11.00 9.27
C ILE A 386 17.08 -11.28 9.50
N PRO A 387 16.31 -11.68 8.48
CA PRO A 387 14.89 -12.01 8.66
C PRO A 387 14.69 -13.16 9.65
N PRO A 388 13.54 -13.24 10.33
CA PRO A 388 13.17 -14.38 11.14
C PRO A 388 13.32 -15.70 10.37
N LEU A 389 14.08 -16.64 10.95
CA LEU A 389 14.29 -17.96 10.36
C LEU A 389 13.06 -18.86 10.61
N LEU A 390 12.95 -19.92 9.82
CA LEU A 390 11.98 -20.99 10.09
C LEU A 390 12.36 -21.78 11.35
N ASP A 391 11.37 -22.33 12.05
CA ASP A 391 11.62 -23.24 13.18
C ASP A 391 12.41 -24.48 12.72
N GLY A 392 13.53 -24.75 13.38
CA GLY A 392 14.41 -25.89 13.10
C GLY A 392 13.87 -27.26 13.49
N SER A 393 12.69 -27.36 14.14
CA SER A 393 12.09 -28.66 14.50
C SER A 393 11.42 -29.41 13.34
N GLY A 394 11.37 -28.82 12.15
CA GLY A 394 10.70 -29.38 10.97
C GLY A 394 11.41 -30.55 10.28
N ARG A 395 10.65 -31.27 9.45
CA ARG A 395 11.11 -32.37 8.58
C ARG A 395 11.57 -31.81 7.22
N LEU A 396 12.79 -32.14 6.83
CA LEU A 396 13.41 -31.77 5.55
C LEU A 396 13.39 -32.96 4.59
N GLU A 397 12.90 -32.73 3.37
CA GLU A 397 12.89 -33.70 2.27
C GLU A 397 13.46 -33.02 1.00
N ALA A 398 14.33 -33.70 0.25
CA ALA A 398 14.99 -33.15 -0.92
C ALA A 398 15.03 -34.13 -2.10
N TRP A 399 14.95 -33.59 -3.32
CA TRP A 399 15.02 -34.35 -4.57
C TRP A 399 15.94 -33.65 -5.58
N HIS A 400 16.76 -34.44 -6.27
CA HIS A 400 17.53 -34.04 -7.45
C HIS A 400 16.65 -34.14 -8.70
N ILE A 401 16.80 -33.23 -9.66
CA ILE A 401 16.09 -33.25 -10.93
C ILE A 401 16.95 -33.91 -12.00
N ASN A 402 16.35 -34.85 -12.74
CA ASN A 402 16.99 -35.50 -13.86
C ASN A 402 15.96 -35.82 -14.94
N GLU A 403 16.15 -35.26 -16.14
CA GLU A 403 15.28 -35.44 -17.31
C GLU A 403 13.85 -34.96 -17.06
N SER A 404 12.92 -35.87 -16.78
CA SER A 404 11.50 -35.59 -16.55
C SER A 404 11.04 -35.97 -15.14
N ALA A 405 11.97 -36.29 -14.24
CA ALA A 405 11.70 -36.86 -12.93
C ALA A 405 12.49 -36.16 -11.81
N LYS A 406 11.99 -36.32 -10.57
CA LYS A 406 12.70 -35.95 -9.34
C LYS A 406 13.05 -37.19 -8.53
N THR A 407 14.34 -37.42 -8.26
CA THR A 407 14.85 -38.56 -7.48
C THR A 407 15.14 -38.14 -6.04
N PRO A 408 14.68 -38.87 -5.01
CA PRO A 408 14.96 -38.53 -3.61
C PRO A 408 16.46 -38.57 -3.31
N ILE A 409 16.94 -37.61 -2.52
CA ILE A 409 18.35 -37.54 -2.10
C ILE A 409 18.55 -38.37 -0.82
N PRO A 410 19.63 -39.19 -0.71
CA PRO A 410 19.99 -39.89 0.52
C PRO A 410 20.23 -38.93 1.69
N ALA A 411 19.90 -39.33 2.92
CA ALA A 411 19.98 -38.44 4.09
C ALA A 411 21.42 -37.94 4.37
N GLU A 412 22.42 -38.74 4.00
CA GLU A 412 23.84 -38.45 4.05
C GLU A 412 24.33 -37.45 2.96
N ASP A 413 23.50 -37.15 1.97
CA ASP A 413 23.78 -36.21 0.87
C ASP A 413 22.93 -34.93 0.92
N ILE A 414 21.87 -34.88 1.75
CA ILE A 414 21.07 -33.65 1.96
C ILE A 414 21.99 -32.54 2.50
N GLY A 415 22.11 -31.45 1.73
CA GLY A 415 23.05 -30.36 1.98
C GLY A 415 24.18 -30.25 0.95
N LYS A 416 24.37 -31.25 0.07
CA LYS A 416 25.29 -31.21 -1.07
C LYS A 416 24.52 -30.74 -2.32
N PHE A 417 24.94 -29.62 -2.90
CA PHE A 417 24.34 -29.01 -4.09
C PHE A 417 25.38 -28.91 -5.20
N TYR A 418 25.09 -29.39 -6.39
CA TYR A 418 25.99 -29.33 -7.54
C TYR A 418 25.60 -28.17 -8.47
N SER A 419 26.60 -27.43 -8.96
CA SER A 419 26.42 -26.20 -9.75
C SER A 419 25.73 -26.43 -11.10
N GLY A 420 25.83 -27.64 -11.66
CA GLY A 420 25.20 -28.07 -12.91
C GLY A 420 23.80 -28.66 -12.77
N ASP A 421 23.27 -28.79 -11.55
CA ASP A 421 22.02 -29.50 -11.28
C ASP A 421 20.90 -28.58 -10.77
N CYS A 422 19.67 -29.09 -10.77
CA CYS A 422 18.51 -28.47 -10.13
C CYS A 422 17.96 -29.38 -9.02
N TYR A 423 17.41 -28.76 -7.98
CA TYR A 423 16.87 -29.46 -6.81
C TYR A 423 15.50 -28.92 -6.40
N ILE A 424 14.68 -29.79 -5.83
CA ILE A 424 13.46 -29.42 -5.09
C ILE A 424 13.68 -29.79 -3.63
N VAL A 425 13.34 -28.86 -2.73
CA VAL A 425 13.40 -29.05 -1.28
C VAL A 425 12.02 -28.74 -0.70
N LEU A 426 11.50 -29.63 0.15
CA LEU A 426 10.29 -29.43 0.93
C LEU A 426 10.66 -29.47 2.42
N TYR A 427 10.36 -28.40 3.13
CA TYR A 427 10.47 -28.32 4.58
C TYR A 427 9.07 -28.25 5.21
N THR A 428 8.77 -29.16 6.14
CA THR A 428 7.49 -29.24 6.85
C THR A 428 7.71 -28.96 8.34
N TYR A 429 7.17 -27.85 8.85
CA TYR A 429 7.43 -27.36 10.21
C TYR A 429 6.14 -26.99 10.96
N HIS A 430 6.26 -26.71 12.26
CA HIS A 430 5.16 -26.27 13.11
C HIS A 430 5.48 -24.88 13.67
N PRO A 431 4.67 -23.83 13.42
CA PRO A 431 4.92 -22.51 13.98
C PRO A 431 4.79 -22.52 15.51
N GLY A 432 5.85 -22.09 16.22
CA GLY A 432 5.90 -22.14 17.69
C GLY A 432 4.86 -21.26 18.41
N ASP A 433 4.36 -20.21 17.76
CA ASP A 433 3.50 -19.18 18.36
C ASP A 433 1.99 -19.50 18.31
N LYS A 434 1.59 -20.68 17.79
CA LYS A 434 0.17 -21.06 17.68
C LYS A 434 -0.30 -21.83 18.92
N GLN A 435 -1.51 -21.53 19.38
CA GLN A 435 -2.03 -22.09 20.65
C GLN A 435 -2.06 -23.64 20.62
N PRO A 436 -1.93 -24.32 21.79
CA PRO A 436 -1.70 -25.77 21.87
C PRO A 436 -2.75 -26.71 21.25
N GLY A 437 -3.86 -26.18 20.71
CA GLY A 437 -4.87 -26.93 19.97
C GLY A 437 -4.72 -26.93 18.44
N ASP A 438 -4.06 -25.92 17.84
CA ASP A 438 -4.05 -25.74 16.38
C ASP A 438 -2.70 -26.13 15.74
N LYS A 439 -2.45 -27.45 15.66
CA LYS A 439 -1.26 -28.02 15.02
C LYS A 439 -1.36 -28.03 13.49
N LYS A 440 -1.55 -26.85 12.88
CA LYS A 440 -1.49 -26.65 11.43
C LYS A 440 -0.03 -26.73 10.96
N GLU A 441 0.38 -27.89 10.41
CA GLU A 441 1.66 -28.03 9.67
C GLU A 441 1.78 -26.92 8.61
N GLU A 442 2.95 -26.31 8.50
CA GLU A 442 3.29 -25.35 7.44
C GLU A 442 4.45 -25.85 6.58
N TYR A 443 4.46 -25.40 5.32
CA TYR A 443 5.31 -25.96 4.28
C TYR A 443 6.08 -24.85 3.56
N PHE A 444 7.38 -25.07 3.37
CA PHE A 444 8.24 -24.25 2.51
C PHE A 444 8.78 -25.15 1.39
N LEU A 445 8.56 -24.77 0.14
CA LEU A 445 8.82 -25.58 -1.05
C LEU A 445 9.68 -24.79 -2.05
N SER A 446 10.98 -25.03 -2.05
CA SER A 446 11.94 -24.27 -2.86
C SER A 446 12.57 -25.10 -3.96
N CYS A 447 12.59 -24.57 -5.19
CA CYS A 447 13.57 -24.95 -6.20
C CYS A 447 14.90 -24.25 -5.90
N TRP A 448 16.01 -24.99 -5.94
CA TRP A 448 17.35 -24.42 -6.04
C TRP A 448 17.91 -24.72 -7.43
N MET A 449 18.36 -23.68 -8.13
CA MET A 449 18.88 -23.74 -9.49
C MET A 449 20.39 -23.50 -9.50
N GLY A 450 21.16 -24.49 -9.97
CA GLY A 450 22.59 -24.36 -10.15
C GLY A 450 22.96 -23.35 -11.25
N LYS A 451 24.04 -22.61 -11.07
CA LYS A 451 24.50 -21.57 -12.01
C LYS A 451 24.89 -22.11 -13.39
N GLU A 452 25.30 -23.36 -13.44
CA GLU A 452 25.75 -24.09 -14.64
C GLU A 452 24.68 -25.11 -15.10
N SER A 453 23.50 -25.09 -14.48
CA SER A 453 22.40 -26.01 -14.80
C SER A 453 21.71 -25.69 -16.12
N VAL A 454 21.21 -26.74 -16.78
CA VAL A 454 20.57 -26.62 -18.10
C VAL A 454 19.12 -26.14 -17.98
N GLN A 455 18.69 -25.34 -18.96
CA GLN A 455 17.37 -24.70 -18.96
C GLN A 455 16.21 -25.71 -18.86
N ASP A 456 16.35 -26.88 -19.47
CA ASP A 456 15.32 -27.94 -19.43
C ASP A 456 15.12 -28.49 -17.99
N ASP A 457 16.20 -28.71 -17.24
CA ASP A 457 16.14 -29.15 -15.84
C ASP A 457 15.54 -28.05 -14.94
N GLN A 458 15.86 -26.77 -15.18
CA GLN A 458 15.26 -25.63 -14.45
C GLN A 458 13.74 -25.51 -14.69
N VAL A 459 13.31 -25.69 -15.94
CA VAL A 459 11.89 -25.73 -16.31
C VAL A 459 11.20 -26.93 -15.68
N MET A 460 11.82 -28.12 -15.72
CA MET A 460 11.26 -29.34 -15.12
C MET A 460 11.16 -29.23 -13.59
N ALA A 461 12.17 -28.67 -12.92
CA ALA A 461 12.16 -28.36 -11.49
C ALA A 461 10.95 -27.49 -11.11
N THR A 462 10.74 -26.41 -11.87
CA THR A 462 9.63 -25.46 -11.64
C THR A 462 8.27 -26.12 -11.85
N GLN A 463 8.12 -26.93 -12.91
CA GLN A 463 6.87 -27.68 -13.17
C GLN A 463 6.56 -28.73 -12.09
N LEU A 464 7.58 -29.45 -11.59
CA LEU A 464 7.42 -30.45 -10.53
C LEU A 464 7.16 -29.80 -9.16
N ALA A 465 7.73 -28.63 -8.88
CA ALA A 465 7.40 -27.84 -7.69
C ALA A 465 5.96 -27.31 -7.76
N ASN A 466 5.52 -26.76 -8.89
CA ASN A 466 4.11 -26.37 -9.10
C ASN A 466 3.15 -27.56 -8.91
N THR A 467 3.55 -28.76 -9.35
CA THR A 467 2.77 -30.00 -9.14
C THR A 467 2.67 -30.36 -7.65
N MET A 468 3.75 -30.20 -6.88
CA MET A 468 3.76 -30.41 -5.42
C MET A 468 2.99 -29.31 -4.64
N PHE A 469 3.07 -28.05 -5.06
CA PHE A 469 2.27 -26.95 -4.52
C PHE A 469 0.77 -27.25 -4.66
N ASN A 470 0.35 -27.72 -5.85
CA ASN A 470 -1.03 -28.09 -6.12
C ASN A 470 -1.49 -29.32 -5.31
N SER A 471 -0.66 -30.36 -5.15
CA SER A 471 -1.03 -31.52 -4.32
C SER A 471 -1.12 -31.17 -2.82
N LEU A 472 -0.31 -30.20 -2.36
CA LEU A 472 -0.39 -29.59 -1.03
C LEU A 472 -1.44 -28.46 -0.94
N LYS A 473 -2.42 -28.43 -1.86
CA LYS A 473 -3.58 -27.52 -1.88
C LYS A 473 -3.24 -26.02 -1.88
N GLY A 474 -2.12 -25.64 -2.48
CA GLY A 474 -1.66 -24.25 -2.57
C GLY A 474 -1.25 -23.61 -1.24
N ARG A 475 -1.03 -24.45 -0.21
CA ARG A 475 -0.59 -24.04 1.13
C ARG A 475 0.92 -23.74 1.26
N PRO A 476 1.85 -24.34 0.51
CA PRO A 476 3.26 -24.05 0.70
C PRO A 476 3.63 -22.63 0.27
N VAL A 477 4.51 -22.00 1.02
CA VAL A 477 5.32 -20.90 0.49
C VAL A 477 6.25 -21.51 -0.54
N GLN A 478 6.11 -21.13 -1.80
CA GLN A 478 6.93 -21.67 -2.89
C GLN A 478 8.05 -20.68 -3.23
N ALA A 479 9.25 -21.17 -3.56
CA ALA A 479 10.38 -20.31 -3.90
C ALA A 479 11.19 -20.84 -5.10
N CYS A 480 11.79 -19.91 -5.85
CA CYS A 480 12.88 -20.17 -6.79
C CYS A 480 14.13 -19.46 -6.27
N ILE A 481 15.22 -20.20 -6.07
CA ILE A 481 16.47 -19.74 -5.46
C ILE A 481 17.62 -20.10 -6.39
N PHE A 482 18.51 -19.15 -6.64
CA PHE A 482 19.66 -19.34 -7.53
C PHE A 482 20.97 -19.48 -6.75
N GLN A 483 21.91 -20.24 -7.32
CA GLN A 483 23.23 -20.45 -6.72
C GLN A 483 23.97 -19.14 -6.42
N GLY A 484 24.48 -19.01 -5.19
CA GLY A 484 25.16 -17.82 -4.68
C GLY A 484 24.22 -16.74 -4.15
N LYS A 485 22.92 -16.84 -4.44
CA LYS A 485 21.84 -15.94 -3.99
C LYS A 485 20.96 -16.58 -2.90
N GLU A 486 21.45 -17.62 -2.25
CA GLU A 486 20.71 -18.33 -1.20
C GLU A 486 20.33 -17.40 -0.03
N PRO A 487 19.04 -17.26 0.31
CA PRO A 487 18.59 -16.40 1.39
C PRO A 487 18.78 -17.05 2.78
N PRO A 488 18.90 -16.25 3.86
CA PRO A 488 19.18 -16.69 5.23
C PRO A 488 18.37 -17.91 5.71
N GLN A 489 17.07 -17.89 5.46
CA GLN A 489 16.10 -18.91 5.86
C GLN A 489 16.19 -20.22 5.05
N PHE A 490 16.79 -20.21 3.86
CA PHE A 490 17.09 -21.43 3.10
C PHE A 490 18.42 -22.04 3.56
N VAL A 491 19.47 -21.23 3.74
CA VAL A 491 20.78 -21.70 4.26
C VAL A 491 20.61 -22.36 5.64
N ALA A 492 19.77 -21.78 6.50
CA ALA A 492 19.48 -22.30 7.84
C ALA A 492 19.02 -23.77 7.87
N LEU A 493 18.36 -24.27 6.81
CA LEU A 493 17.84 -25.64 6.72
C LEU A 493 18.94 -26.72 6.67
N PHE A 494 20.18 -26.36 6.27
CA PHE A 494 21.25 -27.32 5.99
C PHE A 494 22.45 -27.09 6.91
N GLN A 495 22.75 -28.08 7.76
CA GLN A 495 23.83 -28.00 8.75
C GLN A 495 24.82 -29.17 8.53
N PRO A 496 25.63 -29.18 7.45
CA PRO A 496 26.03 -28.01 6.64
C PRO A 496 25.37 -27.91 5.25
N MET A 497 25.44 -26.71 4.65
CA MET A 497 25.28 -26.52 3.20
C MET A 497 26.65 -26.50 2.51
N VAL A 498 26.81 -27.28 1.43
CA VAL A 498 28.00 -27.27 0.56
C VAL A 498 27.58 -27.19 -0.90
N ILE A 499 28.13 -26.22 -1.62
CA ILE A 499 27.97 -26.03 -3.07
C ILE A 499 29.23 -26.54 -3.78
N LEU A 500 29.05 -27.42 -4.76
CA LEU A 500 30.07 -28.19 -5.48
C LEU A 500 30.05 -27.86 -6.98
N LYS A 501 31.17 -28.06 -7.67
CA LYS A 501 31.31 -27.82 -9.12
C LYS A 501 30.71 -28.93 -9.97
N GLY A 502 30.38 -28.59 -11.22
CA GLY A 502 29.72 -29.45 -12.20
C GLY A 502 28.37 -29.99 -11.72
N GLY A 503 27.88 -31.06 -12.35
CA GLY A 503 26.54 -31.63 -12.16
C GLY A 503 26.49 -33.14 -12.41
N LEU A 504 25.42 -33.77 -11.93
CA LEU A 504 25.11 -35.18 -12.02
C LEU A 504 23.96 -35.49 -12.99
N SER A 505 23.14 -34.49 -13.38
CA SER A 505 22.02 -34.70 -14.31
C SER A 505 22.49 -35.16 -15.69
N SER A 506 21.72 -36.03 -16.36
CA SER A 506 22.02 -36.46 -17.73
C SER A 506 21.87 -35.31 -18.73
N GLY A 507 21.04 -34.30 -18.43
CA GLY A 507 20.95 -33.03 -19.16
C GLY A 507 22.27 -32.25 -19.12
N TYR A 508 22.82 -32.03 -17.92
CA TYR A 508 24.13 -31.40 -17.72
C TYR A 508 25.26 -32.22 -18.39
N LYS A 509 25.30 -33.54 -18.18
CA LYS A 509 26.32 -34.41 -18.80
C LYS A 509 26.26 -34.43 -20.32
N SER A 510 25.06 -34.35 -20.90
CA SER A 510 24.89 -34.20 -22.35
C SER A 510 25.37 -32.84 -22.83
N TYR A 511 24.96 -31.75 -22.17
CA TYR A 511 25.37 -30.38 -22.49
C TYR A 511 26.89 -30.21 -22.50
N ILE A 512 27.62 -30.65 -21.46
CA ILE A 512 29.08 -30.51 -21.45
C ILE A 512 29.75 -31.34 -22.57
N THR A 513 29.18 -32.50 -22.90
CA THR A 513 29.68 -33.37 -23.98
C THR A 513 29.47 -32.73 -25.35
N GLU A 514 28.28 -32.17 -25.61
CA GLU A 514 27.95 -31.48 -26.86
C GLU A 514 28.75 -30.18 -27.05
N LYS A 515 29.06 -29.47 -25.96
CA LYS A 515 29.88 -28.25 -25.98
C LYS A 515 31.39 -28.53 -25.97
N GLY A 516 31.82 -29.79 -25.77
CA GLY A 516 33.24 -30.16 -25.64
C GLY A 516 33.92 -29.58 -24.39
N LEU A 517 33.14 -29.33 -23.33
CA LEU A 517 33.62 -28.78 -22.06
C LEU A 517 34.25 -29.88 -21.19
N THR A 518 35.18 -29.48 -20.31
CA THR A 518 35.76 -30.38 -19.31
C THR A 518 34.78 -30.64 -18.19
N ASP A 519 34.52 -31.91 -17.88
CA ASP A 519 33.73 -32.31 -16.71
C ASP A 519 34.52 -32.05 -15.41
N ASP A 520 34.21 -30.96 -14.70
CA ASP A 520 34.80 -30.61 -13.41
C ASP A 520 33.92 -31.00 -12.20
N THR A 521 32.93 -31.87 -12.43
CA THR A 521 32.01 -32.37 -11.42
C THR A 521 32.75 -32.96 -10.22
N TYR A 522 32.38 -32.50 -9.02
CA TYR A 522 32.99 -32.99 -7.78
C TYR A 522 32.87 -34.52 -7.63
N SER A 523 34.00 -35.14 -7.29
CA SER A 523 34.04 -36.51 -6.76
C SER A 523 34.94 -36.59 -5.52
N PRO A 524 34.71 -37.53 -4.60
CA PRO A 524 35.51 -37.66 -3.37
C PRO A 524 37.01 -37.90 -3.59
N ASP A 525 37.45 -38.35 -4.76
CA ASP A 525 38.87 -38.59 -5.06
C ASP A 525 39.51 -37.50 -5.95
N SER A 526 38.71 -36.56 -6.48
CA SER A 526 39.23 -35.39 -7.21
C SER A 526 39.93 -34.38 -6.30
N ILE A 527 40.79 -33.55 -6.89
CA ILE A 527 41.34 -32.38 -6.20
C ILE A 527 40.25 -31.30 -6.16
N ALA A 528 39.85 -30.89 -4.95
CA ALA A 528 38.83 -29.89 -4.74
C ALA A 528 39.25 -28.90 -3.64
N LEU A 529 39.14 -27.60 -3.92
CA LEU A 529 39.36 -26.53 -2.95
C LEU A 529 38.00 -25.94 -2.57
N ILE A 530 37.67 -25.89 -1.28
CA ILE A 530 36.37 -25.49 -0.76
C ILE A 530 36.57 -24.36 0.25
N ARG A 531 35.95 -23.20 0.01
CA ARG A 531 36.02 -22.03 0.90
C ARG A 531 34.93 -22.09 1.97
N VAL A 532 35.30 -21.72 3.19
CA VAL A 532 34.44 -21.60 4.37
C VAL A 532 34.56 -20.17 4.91
N SER A 533 33.58 -19.33 4.54
CA SER A 533 33.61 -17.89 4.84
C SER A 533 32.77 -17.48 6.05
N GLY A 534 31.64 -18.15 6.29
CA GLY A 534 30.74 -17.85 7.41
C GLY A 534 30.41 -19.08 8.25
N THR A 535 29.81 -18.84 9.42
CA THR A 535 29.68 -19.82 10.52
C THR A 535 28.35 -19.78 11.25
N SER A 536 27.63 -18.64 11.21
CA SER A 536 26.25 -18.52 11.69
C SER A 536 25.32 -19.43 10.92
N VAL A 537 24.30 -20.00 11.59
CA VAL A 537 23.30 -20.94 11.01
C VAL A 537 22.73 -20.47 9.66
N TYR A 538 22.49 -19.16 9.51
CA TYR A 538 21.91 -18.53 8.32
C TYR A 538 22.93 -18.13 7.23
N ASN A 539 24.24 -18.30 7.46
CA ASN A 539 25.30 -17.92 6.52
C ASN A 539 26.55 -18.79 6.71
N ASN A 540 26.38 -20.11 6.79
CA ASN A 540 27.47 -21.07 6.96
C ASN A 540 27.68 -21.99 5.73
N LYS A 541 27.24 -21.51 4.56
CA LYS A 541 27.45 -22.19 3.27
C LYS A 541 28.94 -22.26 2.90
N ALA A 542 29.38 -23.46 2.51
CA ALA A 542 30.70 -23.69 1.94
C ALA A 542 30.60 -23.81 0.41
N VAL A 543 31.62 -23.35 -0.30
CA VAL A 543 31.59 -23.28 -1.78
C VAL A 543 32.89 -23.80 -2.37
N GLN A 544 32.80 -24.77 -3.27
CA GLN A 544 33.93 -25.22 -4.08
C GLN A 544 34.37 -24.10 -5.03
N VAL A 545 35.65 -23.79 -5.00
CA VAL A 545 36.32 -22.80 -5.86
C VAL A 545 37.37 -23.50 -6.71
N ASP A 546 37.91 -22.81 -7.72
CA ASP A 546 38.98 -23.37 -8.54
C ASP A 546 40.20 -23.73 -7.67
N ALA A 547 40.74 -24.94 -7.85
CA ALA A 547 41.80 -25.51 -7.02
C ALA A 547 43.19 -24.95 -7.37
N VAL A 548 43.33 -23.63 -7.25
CA VAL A 548 44.54 -22.86 -7.55
C VAL A 548 44.88 -21.94 -6.37
N ALA A 549 46.17 -21.65 -6.19
CA ALA A 549 46.66 -20.84 -5.07
C ALA A 549 46.03 -19.44 -4.99
N THR A 550 45.66 -18.83 -6.12
CA THR A 550 45.02 -17.51 -6.20
C THR A 550 43.60 -17.46 -5.63
N SER A 551 42.93 -18.62 -5.48
CA SER A 551 41.58 -18.73 -4.87
C SER A 551 41.58 -18.60 -3.35
N LEU A 552 42.76 -18.68 -2.71
CA LEU A 552 42.89 -18.56 -1.26
C LEU A 552 42.62 -17.12 -0.78
N CYS A 553 42.25 -16.98 0.49
CA CYS A 553 41.96 -15.71 1.13
C CYS A 553 42.35 -15.76 2.60
N SER A 554 43.18 -14.81 3.06
CA SER A 554 43.65 -14.80 4.46
C SER A 554 42.54 -14.57 5.50
N ALA A 555 41.34 -14.16 5.08
CA ALA A 555 40.19 -13.91 5.96
C ALA A 555 39.20 -15.10 6.08
N ASP A 556 39.47 -16.21 5.37
CA ASP A 556 38.60 -17.39 5.30
C ASP A 556 39.37 -18.67 5.74
N CYS A 557 38.62 -19.74 6.01
CA CYS A 557 39.17 -21.10 6.13
C CYS A 557 38.90 -21.87 4.84
N PHE A 558 39.77 -22.83 4.49
CA PHE A 558 39.62 -23.64 3.28
C PHE A 558 39.84 -25.13 3.56
N LEU A 559 39.15 -25.99 2.83
CA LEU A 559 39.49 -27.41 2.70
C LEU A 559 40.13 -27.64 1.33
N LEU A 560 41.26 -28.35 1.29
CA LEU A 560 41.85 -28.86 0.05
C LEU A 560 41.86 -30.39 0.10
N GLN A 561 40.96 -31.01 -0.64
CA GLN A 561 40.96 -32.45 -0.89
C GLN A 561 42.02 -32.80 -1.94
N SER A 562 42.76 -33.88 -1.71
CA SER A 562 43.70 -34.45 -2.68
C SER A 562 43.80 -35.95 -2.46
N GLY A 563 43.04 -36.73 -3.24
CA GLY A 563 42.88 -38.17 -3.04
C GLY A 563 42.40 -38.50 -1.62
N ASN A 564 43.13 -39.35 -0.89
CA ASN A 564 42.77 -39.75 0.48
C ASN A 564 43.39 -38.87 1.59
N THR A 565 43.71 -37.61 1.29
CA THR A 565 44.10 -36.58 2.27
C THR A 565 43.21 -35.36 2.11
N VAL A 566 42.74 -34.81 3.23
CA VAL A 566 42.09 -33.50 3.28
C VAL A 566 42.96 -32.56 4.10
N PHE A 567 43.43 -31.48 3.48
CA PHE A 567 44.10 -30.41 4.20
C PHE A 567 43.07 -29.38 4.65
N ILE A 568 43.15 -28.91 5.90
CA ILE A 568 42.38 -27.74 6.37
C ILE A 568 43.37 -26.58 6.48
N TRP A 569 43.20 -25.58 5.62
CA TRP A 569 44.05 -24.39 5.55
C TRP A 569 43.40 -23.22 6.29
N HIS A 570 44.17 -22.58 7.17
CA HIS A 570 43.71 -21.53 8.07
C HIS A 570 44.34 -20.18 7.68
N GLY A 571 43.55 -19.28 7.09
CA GLY A 571 43.97 -17.92 6.79
C GLY A 571 44.42 -17.16 8.05
N SER A 572 45.38 -16.26 7.91
CA SER A 572 45.97 -15.52 9.05
C SER A 572 44.98 -14.63 9.83
N SER A 573 43.84 -14.28 9.23
CA SER A 573 42.71 -13.55 9.83
C SER A 573 41.43 -14.39 9.92
N GLY A 574 41.51 -15.72 9.71
CA GLY A 574 40.40 -16.65 9.89
C GLY A 574 40.05 -16.89 11.36
N THR A 575 38.82 -17.29 11.61
CA THR A 575 38.23 -17.50 12.95
C THR A 575 38.31 -18.97 13.39
N PHE A 576 38.24 -19.22 14.70
CA PHE A 576 38.22 -20.59 15.24
C PHE A 576 36.92 -21.32 14.86
N GLU A 577 35.83 -20.57 14.74
CA GLU A 577 34.51 -21.05 14.33
C GLU A 577 34.54 -21.55 12.88
N GLN A 578 35.21 -20.82 11.97
CA GLN A 578 35.44 -21.28 10.59
C GLN A 578 36.28 -22.56 10.55
N GLN A 579 37.28 -22.68 11.43
CA GLN A 579 38.07 -23.93 11.58
C GLN A 579 37.20 -25.11 12.03
N GLN A 580 36.36 -24.93 13.06
CA GLN A 580 35.46 -26.00 13.53
C GLN A 580 34.41 -26.37 12.46
N TRP A 581 33.93 -25.38 11.70
CA TRP A 581 33.00 -25.64 10.60
C TRP A 581 33.66 -26.39 9.44
N ALA A 582 34.89 -26.05 9.08
CA ALA A 582 35.67 -26.77 8.08
C ALA A 582 35.94 -28.24 8.47
N VAL A 583 36.12 -28.55 9.76
CA VAL A 583 36.21 -29.96 10.23
C VAL A 583 34.90 -30.71 9.99
N LYS A 584 33.74 -30.10 10.28
CA LYS A 584 32.43 -30.72 10.00
C LYS A 584 32.20 -30.96 8.51
N ILE A 585 32.58 -30.00 7.66
CA ILE A 585 32.47 -30.13 6.19
C ILE A 585 33.40 -31.22 5.67
N ALA A 586 34.60 -31.38 6.25
CA ALA A 586 35.52 -32.45 5.86
C ALA A 586 34.92 -33.84 6.11
N GLU A 587 34.33 -34.05 7.29
CA GLU A 587 33.68 -35.31 7.65
C GLU A 587 32.41 -35.55 6.82
N PHE A 588 31.63 -34.51 6.50
CA PHE A 588 30.43 -34.62 5.66
C PHE A 588 30.72 -34.98 4.20
N LEU A 589 31.87 -34.55 3.66
CA LEU A 589 32.25 -34.78 2.26
C LEU A 589 33.09 -36.04 2.03
N LYS A 590 33.95 -36.41 2.99
CA LYS A 590 34.77 -37.63 2.92
C LYS A 590 35.04 -38.21 4.32
N PRO A 591 34.06 -38.90 4.94
CA PRO A 591 34.15 -39.45 6.29
C PRO A 591 35.42 -40.26 6.56
N GLY A 592 36.00 -40.12 7.76
CA GLY A 592 37.20 -40.87 8.18
C GLY A 592 38.49 -40.52 7.44
N SER A 593 38.54 -39.42 6.67
CA SER A 593 39.75 -38.98 5.98
C SER A 593 40.86 -38.50 6.92
N ALA A 594 42.12 -38.66 6.50
CA ALA A 594 43.26 -38.13 7.23
C ALA A 594 43.35 -36.59 7.11
N LEU A 595 42.81 -35.88 8.10
CA LEU A 595 42.84 -34.42 8.20
C LEU A 595 44.26 -33.90 8.51
N LYS A 596 44.73 -32.91 7.75
CA LYS A 596 46.04 -32.25 7.95
C LYS A 596 45.86 -30.74 8.05
N HIS A 597 46.22 -30.16 9.19
CA HIS A 597 46.14 -28.70 9.37
C HIS A 597 47.35 -27.99 8.75
N ALA A 598 47.09 -26.89 8.04
CA ALA A 598 48.11 -25.97 7.52
C ALA A 598 47.69 -24.53 7.85
N LYS A 599 48.59 -23.71 8.40
CA LYS A 599 48.31 -22.28 8.59
C LYS A 599 48.91 -21.48 7.44
N ASP A 600 48.31 -20.34 7.13
CA ASP A 600 48.88 -19.28 6.29
C ASP A 600 50.37 -19.05 6.63
N GLY A 601 51.24 -19.30 5.64
CA GLY A 601 52.69 -19.21 5.75
C GLY A 601 53.43 -20.48 6.21
N THR A 602 52.72 -21.56 6.58
CA THR A 602 53.31 -22.82 7.09
C THR A 602 52.99 -24.05 6.23
N GLU A 603 52.59 -23.86 4.98
CA GLU A 603 52.01 -24.95 4.18
C GLU A 603 53.08 -25.85 3.54
N THR A 604 52.78 -27.14 3.45
CA THR A 604 53.71 -28.14 2.90
C THR A 604 53.83 -28.05 1.37
N SER A 605 54.91 -28.58 0.82
CA SER A 605 55.06 -28.75 -0.64
C SER A 605 53.93 -29.59 -1.26
N ALA A 606 53.39 -30.57 -0.53
CA ALA A 606 52.26 -31.39 -0.99
C ALA A 606 50.95 -30.57 -1.11
N PHE A 607 50.70 -29.63 -0.20
CA PHE A 607 49.58 -28.69 -0.30
C PHE A 607 49.71 -27.80 -1.55
N TRP A 608 50.88 -27.19 -1.74
CA TRP A 608 51.12 -26.33 -2.90
C TRP A 608 51.12 -27.09 -4.24
N PHE A 609 51.60 -28.34 -4.26
CA PHE A 609 51.56 -29.20 -5.45
C PHE A 609 50.11 -29.46 -5.91
N ALA A 610 49.20 -29.73 -4.97
CA ALA A 610 47.78 -29.92 -5.28
C ALA A 610 47.06 -28.64 -5.75
N LEU A 611 47.63 -27.45 -5.53
CA LEU A 611 47.12 -26.15 -6.04
C LEU A 611 47.84 -25.64 -7.30
N GLY A 612 48.63 -26.49 -7.97
CA GLY A 612 49.40 -26.11 -9.16
C GLY A 612 50.63 -25.22 -8.88
N GLY A 613 51.06 -25.12 -7.63
CA GLY A 613 52.20 -24.30 -7.18
C GLY A 613 51.79 -23.16 -6.24
N LYS A 614 52.77 -22.55 -5.55
CA LYS A 614 52.54 -21.38 -4.69
C LYS A 614 52.46 -20.10 -5.53
N GLN A 615 51.40 -19.32 -5.33
CA GLN A 615 51.20 -18.00 -5.92
C GLN A 615 50.72 -17.00 -4.84
N ASN A 616 50.62 -15.72 -5.20
CA ASN A 616 50.05 -14.70 -4.32
C ASN A 616 48.52 -14.77 -4.31
N PHE A 617 47.91 -14.45 -3.17
CA PHE A 617 46.46 -14.51 -2.96
C PHE A 617 45.97 -13.31 -2.11
N THR A 618 44.65 -13.17 -1.95
CA THR A 618 44.06 -11.96 -1.32
C THR A 618 44.12 -11.99 0.21
N THR A 619 44.31 -10.82 0.80
CA THR A 619 44.16 -10.56 2.25
C THR A 619 42.88 -9.77 2.57
N LYS A 620 42.16 -9.27 1.56
CA LYS A 620 40.93 -8.51 1.74
C LYS A 620 39.73 -9.45 1.94
N LYS A 621 39.05 -9.33 3.08
CA LYS A 621 37.72 -9.93 3.28
C LYS A 621 36.74 -9.35 2.27
N VAL A 622 35.98 -10.21 1.58
CA VAL A 622 34.89 -9.80 0.69
C VAL A 622 33.61 -9.75 1.51
N THR A 623 33.14 -8.55 1.85
CA THR A 623 31.82 -8.34 2.45
C THR A 623 30.79 -8.21 1.34
N GLN A 624 29.69 -8.99 1.40
CA GLN A 624 28.53 -8.80 0.54
C GLN A 624 27.49 -7.96 1.28
N GLU A 625 27.54 -6.64 1.15
CA GLU A 625 26.51 -5.75 1.69
C GLU A 625 25.16 -6.08 1.06
N THR A 626 24.31 -6.78 1.82
CA THR A 626 22.96 -7.16 1.39
C THR A 626 21.99 -6.12 1.91
N VAL A 627 21.67 -5.14 1.07
CA VAL A 627 20.67 -4.13 1.38
C VAL A 627 19.28 -4.75 1.31
N ARG A 628 18.51 -4.56 2.38
CA ARG A 628 17.08 -4.90 2.49
C ARG A 628 16.31 -3.59 2.61
N ASP A 629 15.73 -3.15 1.50
CA ASP A 629 14.99 -1.87 1.41
C ASP A 629 13.60 -2.21 0.82
N PRO A 630 12.56 -2.38 1.67
CA PRO A 630 11.33 -3.04 1.27
C PRO A 630 10.33 -2.07 0.63
N HIS A 631 9.98 -2.32 -0.64
CA HIS A 631 8.95 -1.60 -1.38
C HIS A 631 7.82 -2.55 -1.79
N LEU A 632 6.56 -2.14 -1.55
CA LEU A 632 5.36 -2.88 -1.93
C LEU A 632 4.75 -2.27 -3.19
N TYR A 633 4.37 -3.10 -4.15
CA TYR A 633 3.81 -2.71 -5.44
C TYR A 633 2.51 -3.46 -5.74
N THR A 634 1.55 -2.74 -6.31
CA THR A 634 0.50 -3.34 -7.15
C THR A 634 1.04 -3.54 -8.57
N VAL A 635 0.56 -4.58 -9.25
CA VAL A 635 0.93 -4.89 -10.63
C VAL A 635 -0.29 -5.22 -11.48
N SER A 636 -0.32 -4.74 -12.72
CA SER A 636 -1.36 -5.08 -13.70
C SER A 636 -0.78 -5.17 -15.11
N ILE A 637 -1.47 -5.85 -16.03
CA ILE A 637 -1.07 -5.91 -17.43
C ILE A 637 -2.14 -5.24 -18.28
N LYS A 638 -1.85 -4.06 -18.83
CA LYS A 638 -2.75 -3.31 -19.72
C LYS A 638 -2.17 -3.26 -21.12
N SER A 639 -2.98 -3.61 -22.13
CA SER A 639 -2.57 -3.66 -23.54
C SER A 639 -1.26 -4.44 -23.81
N GLY A 640 -0.95 -5.43 -22.96
CA GLY A 640 0.27 -6.24 -23.03
C GLY A 640 1.51 -5.65 -22.32
N LYS A 641 1.47 -4.39 -21.85
CA LYS A 641 2.52 -3.78 -21.03
C LYS A 641 2.29 -4.08 -19.54
N LEU A 642 3.35 -4.36 -18.79
CA LEU A 642 3.32 -4.39 -17.33
C LEU A 642 3.25 -2.95 -16.80
N GLU A 643 2.26 -2.68 -15.95
CA GLU A 643 2.17 -1.47 -15.15
C GLU A 643 2.42 -1.84 -13.68
N VAL A 644 3.32 -1.09 -13.05
CA VAL A 644 3.73 -1.24 -11.64
C VAL A 644 3.38 0.06 -10.93
N SER A 645 2.74 -0.01 -9.76
CA SER A 645 2.44 1.16 -8.94
C SER A 645 2.72 0.90 -7.47
N GLU A 646 3.59 1.72 -6.90
CA GLU A 646 4.05 1.63 -5.51
C GLU A 646 2.93 1.92 -4.49
N VAL A 647 2.98 1.21 -3.36
CA VAL A 647 2.10 1.38 -2.21
C VAL A 647 2.92 1.92 -1.05
N PHE A 648 2.90 3.24 -0.92
CA PHE A 648 3.68 3.96 0.08
C PHE A 648 3.17 3.71 1.52
N ASN A 649 4.10 3.73 2.49
CA ASN A 649 3.84 3.54 3.93
C ASN A 649 2.90 2.34 4.20
N PHE A 650 3.20 1.19 3.57
CA PHE A 650 2.34 0.02 3.59
C PHE A 650 2.28 -0.65 4.97
N CYS A 651 1.15 -1.28 5.26
CA CYS A 651 0.90 -2.09 6.44
C CYS A 651 0.13 -3.36 6.06
N GLN A 652 -0.22 -4.19 7.05
CA GLN A 652 -0.99 -5.42 6.80
C GLN A 652 -2.33 -5.14 6.09
N ASP A 653 -2.98 -4.00 6.36
CA ASP A 653 -4.28 -3.63 5.81
C ASP A 653 -4.21 -3.16 4.33
N ASP A 654 -3.01 -3.04 3.76
CA ASP A 654 -2.80 -2.75 2.33
C ASP A 654 -2.68 -4.03 1.46
N LEU A 655 -2.66 -5.22 2.09
CA LEU A 655 -2.72 -6.53 1.43
C LEU A 655 -4.18 -6.94 1.19
N LEU A 656 -4.75 -6.44 0.10
CA LEU A 656 -6.15 -6.65 -0.26
C LEU A 656 -6.35 -8.06 -0.86
N THR A 657 -7.29 -8.84 -0.32
CA THR A 657 -7.56 -10.24 -0.73
C THR A 657 -7.93 -10.40 -2.21
N GLU A 658 -8.41 -9.33 -2.87
CA GLU A 658 -8.74 -9.31 -4.30
C GLU A 658 -7.54 -9.01 -5.23
N ASP A 659 -6.35 -8.66 -4.71
CA ASP A 659 -5.19 -8.22 -5.50
C ASP A 659 -4.02 -9.24 -5.47
N ILE A 660 -3.15 -9.20 -6.49
CA ILE A 660 -1.79 -9.77 -6.44
C ILE A 660 -0.80 -8.63 -6.19
N MET A 661 0.10 -8.82 -5.23
CA MET A 661 1.05 -7.82 -4.74
C MET A 661 2.49 -8.31 -4.92
N ILE A 662 3.42 -7.38 -5.14
CA ILE A 662 4.86 -7.67 -5.15
C ILE A 662 5.54 -6.85 -4.05
N LEU A 663 6.22 -7.54 -3.13
CA LEU A 663 7.15 -6.93 -2.18
C LEU A 663 8.57 -7.20 -2.69
N ASP A 664 9.26 -6.18 -3.18
CA ASP A 664 10.70 -6.27 -3.45
C ASP A 664 11.48 -5.71 -2.26
N THR A 665 12.50 -6.45 -1.83
CA THR A 665 13.42 -6.03 -0.77
C THR A 665 14.81 -5.70 -1.30
N HIS A 666 14.99 -5.76 -2.63
CA HIS A 666 16.26 -5.76 -3.38
C HIS A 666 17.16 -6.98 -3.15
N ALA A 667 17.03 -7.65 -2.01
CA ALA A 667 17.66 -8.94 -1.72
C ALA A 667 16.80 -10.14 -2.18
N GLU A 668 15.47 -10.02 -2.09
CA GLU A 668 14.46 -11.06 -2.30
C GLU A 668 13.15 -10.42 -2.80
N VAL A 669 12.43 -11.09 -3.70
CA VAL A 669 11.13 -10.66 -4.25
C VAL A 669 10.02 -11.62 -3.82
N PHE A 670 8.93 -11.11 -3.27
CA PHE A 670 7.76 -11.90 -2.86
C PHE A 670 6.52 -11.50 -3.64
N VAL A 671 5.93 -12.44 -4.40
CA VAL A 671 4.58 -12.32 -4.96
C VAL A 671 3.59 -12.83 -3.91
N TRP A 672 2.88 -11.91 -3.25
CA TRP A 672 1.79 -12.24 -2.35
C TRP A 672 0.47 -12.30 -3.14
N VAL A 673 -0.32 -13.35 -2.90
CA VAL A 673 -1.50 -13.69 -3.70
C VAL A 673 -2.72 -13.80 -2.79
N GLY A 674 -3.64 -12.85 -2.93
CA GLY A 674 -4.87 -12.76 -2.14
C GLY A 674 -5.84 -13.92 -2.34
N HIS A 675 -6.67 -14.17 -1.32
CA HIS A 675 -7.62 -15.29 -1.28
C HIS A 675 -8.78 -15.11 -2.26
N SER A 676 -9.16 -13.89 -2.60
CA SER A 676 -10.27 -13.54 -3.51
C SER A 676 -9.86 -13.32 -4.97
N VAL A 677 -8.55 -13.29 -5.28
CA VAL A 677 -8.01 -13.24 -6.67
C VAL A 677 -8.56 -14.39 -7.54
N ASP A 678 -8.70 -14.21 -8.85
CA ASP A 678 -9.18 -15.28 -9.74
C ASP A 678 -8.22 -16.49 -9.81
N SER A 679 -8.77 -17.68 -10.11
CA SER A 679 -8.00 -18.93 -10.22
C SER A 679 -7.00 -18.95 -11.37
N ASN A 680 -7.28 -18.26 -12.49
CA ASN A 680 -6.34 -18.13 -13.61
C ASN A 680 -5.18 -17.20 -13.23
N GLU A 681 -5.48 -16.07 -12.58
CA GLU A 681 -4.47 -15.11 -12.11
C GLU A 681 -3.55 -15.73 -11.03
N LYS A 682 -4.14 -16.45 -10.07
CA LYS A 682 -3.42 -17.27 -9.07
C LYS A 682 -2.44 -18.28 -9.67
N GLN A 683 -2.72 -18.80 -10.87
CA GLN A 683 -1.84 -19.73 -11.58
C GLN A 683 -0.65 -19.01 -12.24
N ASN A 684 -0.86 -17.79 -12.74
CA ASN A 684 0.13 -16.98 -13.45
C ASN A 684 1.01 -16.11 -12.52
N ALA A 685 0.83 -16.21 -11.20
CA ALA A 685 1.52 -15.36 -10.22
C ALA A 685 3.06 -15.42 -10.28
N PHE A 686 3.66 -16.58 -10.59
CA PHE A 686 5.13 -16.68 -10.77
C PHE A 686 5.59 -15.94 -12.03
N ASP A 687 4.91 -16.12 -13.15
CA ASP A 687 5.20 -15.43 -14.42
C ASP A 687 5.07 -13.90 -14.29
N LEU A 688 4.17 -13.43 -13.44
CA LEU A 688 4.01 -12.01 -13.11
C LEU A 688 5.18 -11.48 -12.27
N GLY A 689 5.65 -12.25 -11.29
CA GLY A 689 6.87 -11.95 -10.53
C GLY A 689 8.13 -11.94 -11.41
N GLN A 690 8.25 -12.89 -12.35
CA GLN A 690 9.36 -12.96 -13.30
C GLN A 690 9.40 -11.72 -14.23
N LYS A 691 8.24 -11.30 -14.76
CA LYS A 691 8.13 -10.06 -15.56
C LYS A 691 8.46 -8.80 -14.77
N TYR A 692 8.15 -8.77 -13.47
CA TYR A 692 8.57 -7.70 -12.58
C TYR A 692 10.09 -7.69 -12.37
N ILE A 693 10.72 -8.86 -12.19
CA ILE A 693 12.19 -8.95 -12.09
C ILE A 693 12.84 -8.44 -13.39
N GLU A 694 12.35 -8.84 -14.56
CA GLU A 694 12.83 -8.35 -15.86
C GLU A 694 12.74 -6.82 -15.98
N PHE A 695 11.65 -6.22 -15.51
CA PHE A 695 11.45 -4.76 -15.43
C PHE A 695 12.42 -4.08 -14.43
N ALA A 696 12.55 -4.62 -13.22
CA ALA A 696 13.40 -4.07 -12.16
C ALA A 696 14.91 -4.23 -12.43
N VAL A 697 15.32 -5.28 -13.16
CA VAL A 697 16.69 -5.42 -13.68
C VAL A 697 17.05 -4.24 -14.61
N ALA A 698 16.13 -3.82 -15.48
CA ALA A 698 16.37 -2.75 -16.46
C ALA A 698 16.36 -1.33 -15.87
N LEU A 699 15.62 -1.09 -14.77
CA LEU A 699 15.33 0.25 -14.24
C LEU A 699 15.84 0.52 -12.82
N GLU A 700 16.04 -0.53 -12.02
CA GLU A 700 16.35 -0.44 -10.59
C GLU A 700 17.66 -1.14 -10.22
N GLY A 701 18.24 -1.90 -11.15
CA GLY A 701 19.49 -2.63 -10.95
C GLY A 701 19.32 -3.87 -10.08
N LEU A 702 18.11 -4.44 -10.05
CA LEU A 702 17.84 -5.71 -9.39
C LEU A 702 18.67 -6.84 -10.02
N SER A 703 18.91 -7.91 -9.27
CA SER A 703 19.58 -9.10 -9.79
C SER A 703 18.60 -9.91 -10.66
N PRO A 704 18.98 -10.42 -11.85
CA PRO A 704 18.13 -11.36 -12.58
C PRO A 704 17.96 -12.65 -11.77
N ASP A 705 19.03 -13.11 -11.12
CA ASP A 705 19.05 -14.27 -10.22
C ASP A 705 18.49 -13.98 -8.80
N VAL A 706 17.62 -12.98 -8.63
CA VAL A 706 17.04 -12.67 -7.31
C VAL A 706 16.09 -13.80 -6.85
N PRO A 707 16.13 -14.23 -5.58
CA PRO A 707 15.17 -15.21 -5.07
C PRO A 707 13.73 -14.73 -5.21
N LEU A 708 12.90 -15.53 -5.88
CA LEU A 708 11.50 -15.23 -6.16
C LEU A 708 10.60 -16.16 -5.36
N PHE A 709 9.80 -15.60 -4.46
CA PHE A 709 8.84 -16.32 -3.62
C PHE A 709 7.40 -16.11 -4.10
N LYS A 710 6.56 -17.11 -3.92
CA LYS A 710 5.09 -17.03 -3.99
C LYS A 710 4.52 -17.33 -2.60
N VAL A 711 3.79 -16.36 -2.06
CA VAL A 711 3.12 -16.43 -0.77
C VAL A 711 1.60 -16.39 -1.02
N THR A 712 0.84 -17.28 -0.39
CA THR A 712 -0.62 -17.28 -0.46
C THR A 712 -1.22 -16.78 0.85
N GLU A 713 -2.31 -16.01 0.74
CA GLU A 713 -2.99 -15.46 1.91
C GLU A 713 -3.39 -16.53 2.93
N GLY A 714 -3.08 -16.29 4.21
CA GLY A 714 -3.31 -17.24 5.31
C GLY A 714 -2.23 -18.33 5.46
N ASN A 715 -1.13 -18.23 4.72
CA ASN A 715 0.08 -19.04 4.84
C ASN A 715 1.37 -18.17 4.76
N GLU A 716 1.31 -16.92 5.22
CA GLU A 716 2.44 -15.99 5.24
C GLU A 716 3.54 -16.41 6.23
N PRO A 717 4.81 -16.54 5.80
CA PRO A 717 5.92 -16.93 6.66
C PRO A 717 6.48 -15.75 7.47
N CYS A 718 7.16 -16.05 8.57
CA CYS A 718 7.80 -15.06 9.45
C CYS A 718 8.77 -14.10 8.73
N PHE A 719 9.52 -14.59 7.74
CA PHE A 719 10.43 -13.77 6.91
C PHE A 719 9.71 -12.87 5.88
N PHE A 720 8.39 -13.01 5.69
CA PHE A 720 7.56 -12.06 4.93
C PHE A 720 6.82 -11.11 5.87
N THR A 721 6.19 -11.64 6.92
CA THR A 721 5.37 -10.82 7.85
C THR A 721 6.20 -9.80 8.62
N THR A 722 7.51 -10.02 8.77
CA THR A 722 8.46 -9.07 9.41
C THR A 722 8.53 -7.69 8.75
N TYR A 723 8.12 -7.53 7.49
CA TYR A 723 8.09 -6.23 6.81
C TYR A 723 6.80 -5.43 7.08
N PHE A 724 5.85 -6.00 7.84
CA PHE A 724 4.56 -5.39 8.12
C PHE A 724 4.34 -5.26 9.63
N SER A 725 3.50 -4.30 10.05
CA SER A 725 2.95 -4.28 11.41
C SER A 725 1.90 -5.40 11.56
N TRP A 726 2.36 -6.65 11.62
CA TRP A 726 1.54 -7.83 11.43
C TRP A 726 0.73 -8.23 12.67
N ASN A 727 -0.56 -8.51 12.48
CA ASN A 727 -1.46 -9.04 13.49
C ASN A 727 -2.08 -10.37 13.01
N GLY A 728 -1.78 -11.45 13.74
CA GLY A 728 -2.29 -12.80 13.42
C GLY A 728 -3.82 -12.94 13.52
N ALA A 729 -4.48 -12.15 14.38
CA ALA A 729 -5.93 -12.17 14.50
C ALA A 729 -6.61 -11.52 13.28
N LYS A 730 -6.02 -10.47 12.69
CA LYS A 730 -6.49 -9.89 11.42
C LYS A 730 -6.39 -10.90 10.28
N ALA A 731 -5.27 -11.61 10.17
CA ALA A 731 -5.04 -12.62 9.14
C ALA A 731 -6.00 -13.82 9.23
N ALA A 732 -6.53 -14.13 10.41
CA ALA A 732 -7.51 -15.21 10.61
C ALA A 732 -8.94 -14.86 10.16
N VAL A 733 -9.25 -13.59 9.86
CA VAL A 733 -10.59 -13.18 9.39
C VAL A 733 -10.74 -13.59 7.91
N HIS A 734 -11.82 -14.33 7.61
CA HIS A 734 -12.13 -14.83 6.27
C HIS A 734 -13.12 -13.90 5.54
N GLY A 735 -13.26 -14.06 4.23
CA GLY A 735 -14.14 -13.25 3.37
C GLY A 735 -13.39 -12.23 2.51
N ASN A 736 -14.13 -11.43 1.75
CA ASN A 736 -13.60 -10.32 0.94
C ASN A 736 -13.21 -9.11 1.82
N SER A 737 -12.52 -8.12 1.25
CA SER A 737 -12.02 -6.94 1.98
C SER A 737 -13.10 -6.21 2.78
N PHE A 738 -14.32 -6.08 2.23
CA PHE A 738 -15.46 -5.45 2.94
C PHE A 738 -15.92 -6.29 4.12
N GLN A 739 -16.15 -7.59 3.93
CA GLN A 739 -16.54 -8.52 5.00
C GLN A 739 -15.52 -8.56 6.13
N LYS A 740 -14.22 -8.56 5.81
CA LYS A 740 -13.13 -8.52 6.80
C LYS A 740 -13.17 -7.22 7.60
N LYS A 741 -13.26 -6.06 6.94
CA LYS A 741 -13.25 -4.75 7.62
C LYS A 741 -14.51 -4.53 8.47
N LEU A 742 -15.69 -4.90 7.95
CA LEU A 742 -16.95 -4.85 8.67
C LEU A 742 -16.90 -5.69 9.96
N SER A 743 -16.37 -6.91 9.87
CA SER A 743 -16.19 -7.81 11.03
C SER A 743 -15.17 -7.26 12.05
N GLN A 744 -14.14 -6.52 11.59
CA GLN A 744 -13.14 -5.90 12.47
C GLN A 744 -13.64 -4.66 13.21
N LEU A 745 -14.48 -3.84 12.56
CA LEU A 745 -14.96 -2.56 13.12
C LEU A 745 -16.29 -2.68 13.88
N PHE A 746 -17.20 -3.54 13.43
CA PHE A 746 -18.57 -3.65 13.95
C PHE A 746 -18.94 -5.06 14.47
N GLY A 747 -18.01 -6.02 14.37
CA GLY A 747 -18.25 -7.42 14.72
C GLY A 747 -19.25 -8.12 13.81
N SER A 748 -19.65 -9.34 14.18
CA SER A 748 -20.57 -10.18 13.40
C SER A 748 -22.04 -9.74 13.40
N LEU A 749 -22.36 -8.54 13.92
CA LEU A 749 -23.74 -8.05 14.05
C LEU A 749 -24.30 -7.42 12.76
N LEU A 750 -23.45 -7.05 11.80
CA LEU A 750 -23.84 -6.40 10.55
C LEU A 750 -23.64 -7.28 9.30
N HIS A 751 -23.60 -8.62 9.43
CA HIS A 751 -23.43 -9.50 8.27
C HIS A 751 -24.57 -9.34 7.25
N PRO A 752 -24.30 -8.94 5.99
CA PRO A 752 -25.28 -9.08 4.92
C PRO A 752 -25.44 -10.58 4.60
N GLU A 753 -26.67 -11.10 4.60
CA GLU A 753 -26.90 -12.55 4.43
C GLU A 753 -26.37 -13.06 3.07
N SER A 754 -25.25 -13.80 3.11
CA SER A 754 -24.69 -14.49 1.96
C SER A 754 -25.46 -15.77 1.69
N ASN A 755 -26.16 -15.82 0.55
CA ASN A 755 -27.11 -16.86 0.15
C ASN A 755 -26.42 -18.17 -0.29
N ASP A 756 -25.78 -18.85 0.64
CA ASP A 756 -24.95 -20.03 0.39
C ASP A 756 -25.77 -21.34 0.46
N LYS A 757 -25.88 -22.04 -0.66
CA LYS A 757 -26.75 -23.22 -0.80
C LYS A 757 -26.06 -24.50 -0.35
N SER A 758 -26.24 -24.85 0.92
CA SER A 758 -26.06 -26.21 1.44
C SER A 758 -27.41 -26.88 1.75
N SER A 759 -27.46 -28.22 1.75
CA SER A 759 -28.72 -28.97 1.66
C SER A 759 -29.17 -29.65 2.96
N HIS A 760 -30.50 -29.69 3.15
CA HIS A 760 -31.28 -30.54 4.05
C HIS A 760 -31.33 -30.20 5.57
N SER A 761 -32.44 -29.57 5.96
CA SER A 761 -33.47 -30.27 6.76
C SER A 761 -34.84 -29.59 6.63
N ASN A 762 -35.93 -30.35 6.62
CA ASN A 762 -37.30 -29.83 6.67
C ASN A 762 -37.87 -29.98 8.08
N HIS A 763 -38.48 -28.93 8.66
CA HIS A 763 -39.92 -28.89 8.94
C HIS A 763 -40.39 -27.55 9.55
N ASP A 764 -41.69 -27.27 9.39
CA ASP A 764 -42.51 -26.20 9.99
C ASP A 764 -42.13 -24.73 9.68
N GLY A 765 -43.06 -23.80 9.45
CA GLY A 765 -44.52 -23.92 9.29
C GLY A 765 -45.15 -22.62 8.74
N PRO A 766 -46.22 -22.66 7.92
CA PRO A 766 -46.73 -21.47 7.22
C PRO A 766 -47.72 -20.65 8.07
N THR A 767 -47.24 -19.68 8.86
CA THR A 767 -48.13 -18.91 9.78
C THR A 767 -47.94 -17.38 9.77
N GLN A 768 -47.03 -16.80 8.98
CA GLN A 768 -46.83 -15.33 8.96
C GLN A 768 -47.74 -14.57 7.97
N ARG A 769 -48.20 -15.19 6.87
CA ARG A 769 -49.08 -14.53 5.87
C ARG A 769 -50.45 -14.14 6.42
N ALA A 770 -50.96 -14.85 7.43
CA ALA A 770 -52.24 -14.51 8.08
C ALA A 770 -52.12 -13.24 8.92
N SER A 771 -51.05 -13.11 9.71
CA SER A 771 -50.80 -11.96 10.58
C SER A 771 -50.61 -10.65 9.79
N ALA A 772 -49.91 -10.69 8.65
CA ALA A 772 -49.73 -9.53 7.78
C ALA A 772 -51.07 -9.01 7.21
N LEU A 773 -51.99 -9.90 6.85
CA LEU A 773 -53.33 -9.52 6.38
C LEU A 773 -54.22 -8.98 7.51
N ALA A 774 -54.06 -9.46 8.75
CA ALA A 774 -54.76 -8.92 9.91
C ALA A 774 -54.30 -7.48 10.25
N ALA A 775 -53.00 -7.20 10.14
CA ALA A 775 -52.43 -5.86 10.32
C ALA A 775 -52.92 -4.87 9.24
N LEU A 776 -52.90 -5.28 7.97
CA LEU A 776 -53.41 -4.44 6.87
C LEU A 776 -54.91 -4.15 6.97
N SER A 777 -55.71 -5.06 7.54
CA SER A 777 -57.14 -4.85 7.77
C SER A 777 -57.46 -3.85 8.89
N SER A 778 -56.54 -3.65 9.85
CA SER A 778 -56.74 -2.75 11.00
C SER A 778 -56.26 -1.32 10.75
N ALA A 779 -55.43 -1.06 9.74
CA ALA A 779 -54.91 0.26 9.41
C ALA A 779 -55.91 1.20 8.68
N PHE A 780 -57.06 0.70 8.20
CA PHE A 780 -57.95 1.43 7.27
C PHE A 780 -59.34 1.80 7.83
N ASN A 781 -59.56 1.75 9.16
CA ASN A 781 -60.85 2.13 9.77
C ASN A 781 -60.66 3.01 11.03
N PRO A 782 -60.75 4.35 10.92
CA PRO A 782 -60.93 5.23 12.09
C PRO A 782 -62.38 5.14 12.60
N SER A 783 -62.57 4.98 13.91
CA SER A 783 -63.88 4.65 14.51
C SER A 783 -64.51 5.79 15.32
N THR A 784 -65.74 6.18 15.01
CA THR A 784 -66.70 6.79 15.98
C THR A 784 -68.15 6.49 15.63
N ALA A 785 -68.99 6.39 16.67
CA ALA A 785 -70.36 5.85 16.62
C ALA A 785 -71.46 6.82 16.10
N SER A 786 -72.59 6.26 15.66
CA SER A 786 -73.91 6.44 16.33
C SER A 786 -75.07 5.70 15.60
N LYS A 787 -76.34 6.03 15.92
CA LYS A 787 -77.50 5.10 15.91
C LYS A 787 -78.44 5.15 14.68
N GLU A 788 -78.99 3.96 14.38
CA GLU A 788 -80.37 3.63 13.94
C GLU A 788 -80.97 4.11 12.59
N LYS A 789 -81.34 3.10 11.77
CA LYS A 789 -82.56 2.97 10.92
C LYS A 789 -82.93 4.08 9.90
N SER A 790 -82.97 3.70 8.61
CA SER A 790 -84.25 3.37 7.92
C SER A 790 -84.04 2.98 6.43
N PHE A 791 -85.09 3.04 5.60
CA PHE A 791 -85.30 2.26 4.36
C PHE A 791 -84.76 2.88 3.05
N SER A 792 -84.61 1.99 2.05
CA SER A 792 -84.86 2.17 0.59
C SER A 792 -83.71 2.54 -0.39
N SER A 793 -83.54 1.64 -1.37
CA SER A 793 -83.17 1.81 -2.79
C SER A 793 -82.32 3.00 -3.28
N SER A 794 -81.18 2.69 -3.92
CA SER A 794 -81.02 2.82 -5.39
C SER A 794 -79.70 2.20 -5.91
N GLN A 795 -79.50 2.28 -7.23
CA GLN A 795 -78.51 1.60 -8.09
C GLN A 795 -77.03 1.91 -7.76
N GLY A 796 -76.09 1.02 -8.13
CA GLY A 796 -74.67 1.39 -8.30
C GLY A 796 -73.63 0.26 -8.26
N GLU A 797 -73.02 -0.01 -9.42
CA GLU A 797 -71.60 -0.41 -9.64
C GLU A 797 -70.89 -1.39 -8.68
N TYR A 798 -70.85 -2.67 -9.07
CA TYR A 798 -69.95 -3.71 -8.53
C TYR A 798 -69.33 -4.56 -9.66
N THR A 799 -68.64 -3.93 -10.64
CA THR A 799 -68.21 -4.62 -11.88
C THR A 799 -66.74 -4.49 -12.28
N GLN A 800 -65.96 -3.52 -11.78
CA GLN A 800 -64.56 -3.36 -12.23
C GLN A 800 -63.50 -4.23 -11.51
N ARG A 801 -63.84 -4.84 -10.37
CA ARG A 801 -62.87 -5.65 -9.58
C ARG A 801 -62.72 -7.10 -10.05
N ALA A 802 -63.63 -7.58 -10.92
CA ALA A 802 -63.61 -8.95 -11.44
C ALA A 802 -62.75 -9.10 -12.71
N GLU A 803 -62.79 -8.13 -13.61
CA GLU A 803 -62.09 -8.20 -14.90
C GLU A 803 -60.56 -8.13 -14.74
N ALA A 804 -60.07 -7.36 -13.77
CA ALA A 804 -58.64 -7.28 -13.45
C ALA A 804 -58.03 -8.62 -13.00
N LEU A 805 -58.80 -9.47 -12.30
CA LEU A 805 -58.36 -10.81 -11.88
C LEU A 805 -58.44 -11.83 -13.03
N ALA A 806 -59.37 -11.67 -13.96
CA ALA A 806 -59.49 -12.53 -15.14
C ALA A 806 -58.29 -12.36 -16.09
N ALA A 807 -57.79 -11.13 -16.26
CA ALA A 807 -56.65 -10.83 -17.14
C ALA A 807 -55.31 -11.41 -16.64
N LEU A 808 -55.10 -11.48 -15.31
CA LEU A 808 -53.86 -12.01 -14.73
C LEU A 808 -53.76 -13.54 -14.84
N SER A 809 -54.88 -14.26 -14.84
CA SER A 809 -54.89 -15.73 -14.90
C SER A 809 -54.57 -16.30 -16.29
N SER A 810 -54.67 -15.51 -17.37
CA SER A 810 -54.48 -15.98 -18.75
C SER A 810 -53.03 -15.91 -19.25
N ALA A 811 -52.14 -15.21 -18.56
CA ALA A 811 -50.76 -14.99 -18.97
C ALA A 811 -49.81 -16.20 -18.72
N PHE A 812 -50.18 -17.15 -17.85
CA PHE A 812 -49.26 -18.15 -17.30
C PHE A 812 -49.63 -19.63 -17.57
N SER A 813 -50.59 -19.95 -18.44
CA SER A 813 -51.05 -21.35 -18.67
C SER A 813 -51.47 -21.71 -20.10
N SER A 814 -50.53 -22.16 -20.94
CA SER A 814 -50.69 -23.25 -21.96
C SER A 814 -49.40 -23.37 -22.79
N SER A 815 -48.78 -24.51 -23.11
CA SER A 815 -49.12 -25.96 -23.25
C SER A 815 -49.38 -26.42 -24.69
N SER A 816 -48.54 -27.33 -25.17
CA SER A 816 -48.53 -27.95 -26.52
C SER A 816 -49.73 -28.86 -26.83
N ARG A 817 -49.96 -29.14 -28.13
CA ARG A 817 -50.92 -30.16 -28.63
C ARG A 817 -50.28 -31.12 -29.64
N GLU A 818 -50.62 -32.41 -29.54
CA GLU A 818 -50.38 -33.46 -30.54
C GLU A 818 -51.51 -33.46 -31.62
N LYS A 819 -51.59 -34.28 -32.68
CA LYS A 819 -51.25 -35.72 -32.96
C LYS A 819 -51.39 -35.94 -34.52
N PRO A 820 -51.23 -37.13 -35.17
CA PRO A 820 -50.94 -38.48 -34.66
C PRO A 820 -49.95 -39.42 -35.45
N ALA A 821 -49.57 -40.53 -34.79
CA ALA A 821 -49.34 -41.91 -35.29
C ALA A 821 -48.14 -42.35 -36.20
N ALA A 822 -47.13 -42.97 -35.56
CA ALA A 822 -46.43 -44.27 -35.86
C ALA A 822 -45.73 -44.55 -37.24
N PRO A 823 -44.76 -45.51 -37.35
CA PRO A 823 -44.19 -46.44 -36.34
C PRO A 823 -42.64 -46.31 -36.12
N LYS A 824 -42.02 -47.24 -35.38
CA LYS A 824 -40.55 -47.35 -35.13
C LYS A 824 -39.89 -48.46 -35.97
N PRO A 825 -38.56 -48.47 -36.19
CA PRO A 825 -37.71 -49.38 -35.36
C PRO A 825 -36.25 -48.93 -35.04
N ALA A 826 -35.66 -49.60 -34.04
CA ALA A 826 -34.23 -49.98 -33.84
C ALA A 826 -33.06 -48.95 -33.65
N ARG A 827 -32.41 -49.08 -32.47
CA ARG A 827 -30.97 -48.95 -32.10
C ARG A 827 -29.96 -48.23 -33.03
N SER A 828 -29.18 -47.31 -32.44
CA SER A 828 -27.69 -47.38 -32.36
C SER A 828 -27.15 -46.39 -31.29
N THR A 829 -25.83 -46.17 -31.21
CA THR A 829 -25.08 -45.69 -30.02
C THR A 829 -24.51 -44.26 -30.09
N GLN A 830 -24.14 -43.74 -28.91
CA GLN A 830 -23.27 -42.58 -28.60
C GLN A 830 -22.72 -41.74 -29.77
N GLY A 831 -23.03 -40.43 -29.77
CA GLY A 831 -22.32 -39.45 -30.59
C GLY A 831 -22.81 -38.00 -30.41
N SER A 832 -21.92 -37.13 -29.92
CA SER A 832 -21.95 -35.65 -30.00
C SER A 832 -23.30 -34.90 -29.90
N GLN A 833 -23.63 -34.41 -28.70
CA GLN A 833 -24.49 -33.22 -28.54
C GLN A 833 -23.68 -31.91 -28.50
N ARG A 834 -22.36 -31.97 -28.25
CA ARG A 834 -21.51 -30.77 -28.09
C ARG A 834 -21.20 -30.07 -29.42
N ALA A 835 -21.04 -30.81 -30.53
CA ALA A 835 -20.78 -30.19 -31.85
C ALA A 835 -22.01 -29.45 -32.41
N ALA A 836 -23.23 -29.95 -32.15
CA ALA A 836 -24.47 -29.30 -32.59
C ALA A 836 -24.66 -27.91 -31.95
N ALA A 837 -24.32 -27.77 -30.66
CA ALA A 837 -24.37 -26.49 -29.97
C ALA A 837 -23.36 -25.47 -30.53
N VAL A 838 -22.13 -25.91 -30.84
CA VAL A 838 -21.09 -25.06 -31.45
C VAL A 838 -21.49 -24.62 -32.87
N ALA A 839 -22.07 -25.51 -33.67
CA ALA A 839 -22.58 -25.17 -34.99
C ALA A 839 -23.71 -24.12 -34.93
N ALA A 840 -24.64 -24.26 -33.97
CA ALA A 840 -25.74 -23.30 -33.79
C ALA A 840 -25.26 -21.91 -33.37
N LEU A 841 -24.27 -21.81 -32.48
CA LEU A 841 -23.68 -20.53 -32.07
C LEU A 841 -22.95 -19.83 -33.23
N SER A 842 -22.25 -20.58 -34.08
CA SER A 842 -21.59 -20.04 -35.28
C SER A 842 -22.57 -19.38 -36.26
N THR A 843 -23.78 -19.92 -36.40
CA THR A 843 -24.84 -19.33 -37.25
C THR A 843 -25.54 -18.11 -36.66
N VAL A 844 -25.37 -17.83 -35.36
CA VAL A 844 -25.88 -16.59 -34.73
C VAL A 844 -24.88 -15.45 -34.93
N LEU A 845 -23.60 -15.69 -34.63
CA LEU A 845 -22.52 -14.70 -34.79
C LEU A 845 -22.38 -14.20 -36.25
N THR A 846 -22.62 -15.08 -37.23
CA THR A 846 -22.62 -14.71 -38.66
C THR A 846 -23.91 -14.02 -39.13
N ALA A 847 -24.96 -13.96 -38.31
CA ALA A 847 -26.16 -13.18 -38.58
C ALA A 847 -26.03 -11.72 -38.08
N GLU A 848 -25.38 -11.50 -36.93
CA GLU A 848 -25.24 -10.16 -36.34
C GLU A 848 -24.27 -9.27 -37.12
N GLN A 849 -23.10 -9.78 -37.52
CA GLN A 849 -22.16 -9.08 -38.41
C GLN A 849 -22.79 -8.64 -39.75
N LYS A 850 -23.85 -9.33 -40.19
CA LYS A 850 -24.56 -9.03 -41.44
C LYS A 850 -25.58 -7.89 -41.32
N LYS A 851 -25.86 -7.42 -40.10
CA LYS A 851 -26.77 -6.30 -39.82
C LYS A 851 -26.02 -4.97 -39.79
N GLU A 852 -24.88 -4.90 -39.11
CA GLU A 852 -24.07 -3.68 -38.98
C GLU A 852 -23.48 -3.20 -40.32
N GLN A 853 -23.18 -4.12 -41.24
CA GLN A 853 -22.73 -3.75 -42.60
C GLN A 853 -23.84 -3.12 -43.47
N LEU A 854 -25.11 -3.20 -43.09
CA LEU A 854 -26.23 -2.72 -43.92
C LEU A 854 -26.51 -1.22 -43.76
N ASP A 855 -26.35 -0.67 -42.55
CA ASP A 855 -26.65 0.75 -42.30
C ASP A 855 -25.54 1.69 -42.80
N ASN A 856 -24.26 1.24 -42.79
CA ASN A 856 -23.16 1.96 -43.43
C ASN A 856 -23.28 2.08 -44.97
N ALA A 857 -24.17 1.31 -45.61
CA ALA A 857 -24.30 1.29 -47.07
C ALA A 857 -25.12 2.45 -47.67
N LYS A 858 -25.80 3.29 -46.86
CA LYS A 858 -26.66 4.38 -47.35
C LYS A 858 -25.96 5.74 -47.54
N GLY A 859 -24.70 5.88 -47.12
CA GLY A 859 -23.97 7.15 -47.17
C GLY A 859 -23.16 7.44 -48.45
N ARG A 860 -22.96 6.46 -49.35
CA ARG A 860 -21.99 6.60 -50.47
C ARG A 860 -22.43 5.98 -51.80
N LEU A 861 -23.24 6.73 -52.56
CA LEU A 861 -23.20 6.81 -54.04
C LEU A 861 -23.51 8.28 -54.37
N SER A 862 -22.69 9.02 -55.11
CA SER A 862 -22.22 8.73 -56.48
C SER A 862 -21.00 9.64 -56.83
N ARG A 863 -19.99 9.13 -57.57
CA ARG A 863 -19.73 9.35 -59.03
C ARG A 863 -19.28 10.79 -59.38
N GLY A 864 -18.21 11.04 -60.15
CA GLY A 864 -17.22 10.17 -60.83
C GLY A 864 -16.22 11.02 -61.63
N SER A 865 -15.09 10.46 -62.06
CA SER A 865 -13.91 11.20 -62.58
C SER A 865 -13.99 11.67 -64.04
N SER A 866 -13.39 12.83 -64.35
CA SER A 866 -12.77 13.17 -65.65
C SER A 866 -11.84 14.40 -65.55
N LEU A 867 -11.06 14.65 -66.61
CA LEU A 867 -10.10 15.75 -66.83
C LEU A 867 -10.83 17.13 -67.00
N ASP A 868 -10.21 18.32 -67.09
CA ASP A 868 -8.87 18.68 -67.64
C ASP A 868 -8.28 20.02 -67.11
N SER A 869 -7.11 20.35 -67.64
CA SER A 869 -6.04 21.36 -67.42
C SER A 869 -6.33 22.90 -67.37
N LEU A 870 -5.22 23.65 -67.21
CA LEU A 870 -4.97 25.11 -67.26
C LEU A 870 -5.15 25.87 -65.91
N VAL A 871 -4.23 26.68 -65.34
CA VAL A 871 -3.12 27.59 -65.76
C VAL A 871 -3.53 29.07 -65.79
N SER A 872 -2.71 29.94 -65.16
CA SER A 872 -2.77 31.43 -65.08
C SER A 872 -4.04 32.07 -64.46
N ASP A 873 -4.08 33.31 -63.95
CA ASP A 873 -3.09 34.36 -63.59
C ASP A 873 -3.78 35.32 -62.57
N ASP A 874 -3.17 35.76 -61.45
CA ASP A 874 -2.36 37.00 -61.26
C ASP A 874 -3.15 38.12 -60.51
N LEU A 875 -2.47 39.21 -60.15
CA LEU A 875 -2.95 40.54 -59.70
C LEU A 875 -3.37 40.75 -58.22
N ASN A 876 -2.39 41.23 -57.44
CA ASN A 876 -2.54 42.41 -56.53
C ASN A 876 -2.48 43.71 -57.42
N PRO A 877 -2.61 44.98 -56.95
CA PRO A 877 -2.68 45.52 -55.57
C PRO A 877 -3.67 46.71 -55.31
N GLU A 878 -3.65 47.26 -54.07
CA GLU A 878 -3.87 48.70 -53.71
C GLU A 878 -5.23 49.42 -54.02
N ASN A 879 -5.64 50.56 -53.43
CA ASN A 879 -5.10 51.48 -52.40
C ASN A 879 -6.23 52.27 -51.64
N ALA A 880 -5.87 52.95 -50.53
CA ALA A 880 -6.53 54.11 -49.86
C ALA A 880 -7.99 54.02 -49.32
N GLY A 881 -8.41 54.77 -48.27
CA GLY A 881 -7.67 55.64 -47.32
C GLY A 881 -8.58 56.59 -46.49
N SER A 882 -8.00 57.38 -45.55
CA SER A 882 -8.55 58.56 -44.81
C SER A 882 -9.75 58.37 -43.83
N GLU A 883 -9.92 59.10 -42.70
CA GLU A 883 -9.10 60.12 -41.97
C GLU A 883 -9.62 60.40 -40.52
N MET A 884 -8.71 60.82 -39.59
CA MET A 884 -8.85 61.74 -38.42
C MET A 884 -9.96 61.53 -37.32
N GLY A 885 -9.77 61.88 -36.04
CA GLY A 885 -8.62 62.47 -35.31
C GLY A 885 -8.90 62.78 -33.80
N ASP A 886 -7.86 63.18 -33.06
CA ASP A 886 -7.75 63.47 -31.60
C ASP A 886 -7.60 64.99 -31.30
N PRO A 887 -7.34 65.53 -30.06
CA PRO A 887 -7.72 65.17 -28.65
C PRO A 887 -8.21 66.42 -27.83
N VAL A 888 -8.21 66.39 -26.46
CA VAL A 888 -7.74 67.44 -25.48
C VAL A 888 -8.45 67.43 -24.08
N GLU A 889 -7.75 67.98 -23.09
CA GLU A 889 -7.89 68.05 -21.61
C GLU A 889 -9.07 68.88 -21.02
N GLY A 890 -9.28 68.82 -19.68
CA GLY A 890 -10.02 69.85 -18.90
C GLY A 890 -10.40 69.45 -17.45
N SER A 891 -10.30 70.36 -16.46
CA SER A 891 -10.55 70.09 -15.02
C SER A 891 -11.09 71.28 -14.20
N GLU A 892 -12.10 71.04 -13.36
CA GLU A 892 -12.57 71.80 -12.16
C GLU A 892 -13.46 70.82 -11.34
N GLN A 893 -13.51 70.68 -10.00
CA GLN A 893 -13.02 71.36 -8.77
C GLN A 893 -14.02 72.27 -8.04
N GLY A 894 -14.29 71.98 -6.74
CA GLY A 894 -15.07 72.83 -5.82
C GLY A 894 -15.61 72.12 -4.56
N ASP A 895 -15.04 72.40 -3.39
CA ASP A 895 -15.48 71.97 -2.03
C ASP A 895 -16.53 72.98 -1.44
N PRO A 896 -16.80 73.11 -0.11
CA PRO A 896 -16.56 72.25 1.08
C PRO A 896 -17.80 72.14 2.04
N VAL A 897 -17.64 71.51 3.24
CA VAL A 897 -17.80 72.14 4.59
C VAL A 897 -17.96 71.13 5.76
N GLU A 898 -16.94 71.14 6.63
CA GLU A 898 -16.90 70.99 8.10
C GLU A 898 -17.40 69.76 8.92
N ILE A 899 -16.65 69.57 10.01
CA ILE A 899 -16.71 68.62 11.13
C ILE A 899 -16.84 69.53 12.40
N PRO A 900 -17.57 69.20 13.50
CA PRO A 900 -16.83 68.70 14.69
C PRO A 900 -17.58 67.92 15.82
N ALA A 901 -16.80 67.05 16.49
CA ALA A 901 -16.57 66.93 17.94
C ALA A 901 -17.61 66.41 18.98
N GLU A 902 -17.14 65.38 19.73
CA GLU A 902 -17.03 65.26 21.21
C GLU A 902 -18.25 65.09 22.15
N GLY A 903 -17.96 64.51 23.35
CA GLY A 903 -18.89 64.22 24.46
C GLY A 903 -19.18 62.70 24.61
N SER A 904 -18.63 61.88 25.52
CA SER A 904 -18.01 62.03 26.87
C SER A 904 -18.98 61.97 28.07
N THR A 905 -18.52 61.38 29.20
CA THR A 905 -19.26 60.98 30.43
C THR A 905 -20.25 59.81 30.23
N ALA A 906 -20.30 58.72 31.03
CA ALA A 906 -20.16 58.48 32.49
C ALA A 906 -21.45 58.83 33.27
N GLU A 907 -21.81 58.20 34.40
CA GLU A 907 -21.04 57.44 35.42
C GLU A 907 -21.81 56.19 35.95
N GLN A 908 -21.16 55.37 36.81
CA GLN A 908 -21.59 54.78 38.12
C GLN A 908 -23.09 54.44 38.42
N GLU A 909 -23.49 53.52 39.31
CA GLU A 909 -22.84 52.53 40.21
C GLU A 909 -23.90 51.51 40.70
N GLY A 910 -23.50 50.42 41.40
CA GLY A 910 -24.44 49.54 42.11
C GLY A 910 -23.89 48.17 42.51
N GLU A 911 -23.33 48.05 43.72
CA GLU A 911 -22.81 46.79 44.28
C GLU A 911 -23.87 45.96 45.04
N SER A 912 -23.51 44.70 45.35
CA SER A 912 -23.83 44.00 46.62
C SER A 912 -25.20 43.29 46.76
N VAL A 913 -25.38 42.18 47.53
CA VAL A 913 -24.49 41.09 48.02
C VAL A 913 -25.34 39.91 48.60
N SER A 914 -24.75 38.70 48.67
CA SER A 914 -25.06 37.52 49.53
C SER A 914 -26.46 36.83 49.59
N GLU A 915 -26.45 35.55 49.20
CA GLU A 915 -26.75 34.34 50.02
C GLU A 915 -28.16 33.88 50.50
N ASN A 916 -28.38 32.57 50.30
CA ASN A 916 -28.99 31.54 51.18
C ASN A 916 -30.47 31.65 51.63
N ASN A 917 -31.31 30.75 51.09
CA ASN A 917 -31.67 29.49 51.79
C ASN A 917 -32.58 28.55 50.96
N GLU A 918 -32.45 27.25 51.20
CA GLU A 918 -33.43 26.19 50.88
C GLU A 918 -34.54 26.12 51.97
N PRO A 919 -35.50 25.16 52.00
CA PRO A 919 -35.85 24.11 51.04
C PRO A 919 -37.37 24.05 50.71
N GLU A 920 -37.78 23.09 49.87
CA GLU A 920 -38.83 22.12 50.25
C GLU A 920 -38.81 20.88 49.34
N SER A 921 -39.34 19.77 49.84
CA SER A 921 -39.19 18.41 49.30
C SER A 921 -40.54 17.72 49.08
N GLU A 922 -40.65 16.82 48.09
CA GLU A 922 -41.60 15.71 48.18
C GLU A 922 -41.03 14.44 47.55
N GLU A 923 -41.14 13.31 48.26
CA GLU A 923 -40.50 12.03 47.94
C GLU A 923 -41.45 11.08 47.19
N LYS A 924 -40.86 10.11 46.48
CA LYS A 924 -41.21 8.70 46.75
C LYS A 924 -40.14 7.71 46.29
N ASP A 925 -39.60 7.00 47.29
CA ASP A 925 -38.75 5.82 47.15
C ASP A 925 -39.61 4.55 46.96
N ASP A 926 -39.00 3.49 46.41
CA ASP A 926 -39.40 2.11 46.74
C ASP A 926 -38.19 1.15 46.71
N SER A 927 -37.36 1.28 47.75
CA SER A 927 -36.75 0.19 48.51
C SER A 927 -36.28 -1.07 47.74
N GLN A 928 -34.97 -1.15 47.46
CA GLN A 928 -33.99 -1.91 48.28
C GLN A 928 -34.14 -3.44 48.31
N LEU A 929 -33.04 -4.13 47.99
CA LEU A 929 -32.42 -5.03 48.98
C LEU A 929 -30.92 -5.19 48.71
N ALA A 930 -30.11 -4.82 49.70
CA ALA A 930 -28.66 -5.08 49.72
C ALA A 930 -28.22 -5.38 51.16
N GLU A 931 -27.83 -6.63 51.41
CA GLU A 931 -27.21 -7.13 52.64
C GLU A 931 -26.20 -8.23 52.23
N ALA A 932 -25.02 -8.41 52.83
CA ALA A 932 -24.29 -7.62 53.83
C ALA A 932 -22.78 -7.70 53.47
N SER A 933 -21.85 -6.92 54.01
CA SER A 933 -21.44 -6.94 55.42
C SER A 933 -20.71 -5.66 55.81
N GLU A 934 -21.04 -5.11 56.98
CA GLU A 934 -20.15 -4.22 57.73
C GLU A 934 -18.95 -5.00 58.31
N GLY A 935 -18.00 -4.31 58.94
CA GLY A 935 -17.03 -4.93 59.86
C GLY A 935 -15.56 -4.90 59.44
N GLY A 936 -15.04 -3.74 59.04
CA GLY A 936 -13.60 -3.53 58.89
C GLY A 936 -13.23 -2.05 58.81
N GLU A 937 -12.13 -1.67 59.46
CA GLU A 937 -11.46 -0.40 59.17
C GLU A 937 -11.08 -0.41 57.69
N GLN A 938 -11.48 0.61 56.91
CA GLN A 938 -11.10 0.68 55.49
C GLN A 938 -9.57 0.82 55.41
N GLN A 939 -8.91 -0.28 55.02
CA GLN A 939 -7.46 -0.29 54.84
C GLN A 939 -7.09 0.63 53.69
N THR A 940 -6.62 1.82 54.04
CA THR A 940 -6.11 2.79 53.08
C THR A 940 -4.65 2.49 52.76
N PHE A 941 -4.29 2.62 51.49
CA PHE A 941 -2.95 2.40 50.99
C PHE A 941 -2.54 3.54 50.08
N SER A 942 -1.27 3.93 50.16
CA SER A 942 -0.69 4.98 49.33
C SER A 942 -0.85 4.68 47.85
N TYR A 943 -1.20 5.69 47.04
CA TYR A 943 -1.43 5.59 45.59
C TYR A 943 -0.40 4.71 44.85
N ASP A 944 0.90 4.88 45.12
CA ASP A 944 1.96 4.13 44.45
C ASP A 944 1.84 2.60 44.57
N ARG A 945 1.33 2.09 45.70
CA ARG A 945 1.13 0.65 45.95
C ARG A 945 -0.15 0.09 45.32
N LEU A 946 -1.09 0.98 44.98
CA LEU A 946 -2.37 0.65 44.35
C LEU A 946 -2.31 0.65 42.82
N LYS A 947 -1.24 1.14 42.20
CA LYS A 947 -1.08 1.06 40.73
C LYS A 947 -0.94 -0.40 40.28
N SER A 948 -1.61 -0.76 39.18
CA SER A 948 -1.61 -2.10 38.56
C SER A 948 -0.22 -2.56 38.10
N LYS A 949 0.73 -1.61 37.96
CA LYS A 949 2.15 -1.84 37.66
C LYS A 949 3.09 -1.59 38.86
N SER A 950 2.58 -1.60 40.10
CA SER A 950 3.40 -1.39 41.30
C SER A 950 4.49 -2.47 41.45
N SER A 951 5.67 -2.09 41.92
CA SER A 951 6.74 -3.00 42.32
C SER A 951 6.51 -3.65 43.70
N ASP A 952 5.56 -3.11 44.48
CA ASP A 952 5.05 -3.67 45.74
C ASP A 952 3.52 -3.52 45.73
N PRO A 953 2.78 -4.40 45.03
CA PRO A 953 1.33 -4.31 44.89
C PRO A 953 0.61 -4.83 46.14
N VAL A 954 -0.46 -4.15 46.54
CA VAL A 954 -1.30 -4.61 47.67
C VAL A 954 -2.04 -5.90 47.30
N SER A 955 -1.85 -6.95 48.11
CA SER A 955 -2.54 -8.24 47.96
C SER A 955 -3.83 -8.31 48.78
N GLY A 956 -4.92 -8.82 48.19
CA GLY A 956 -6.19 -9.09 48.91
C GLY A 956 -7.25 -7.98 48.80
N ILE A 957 -7.02 -6.98 47.95
CA ILE A 957 -7.98 -5.93 47.60
C ILE A 957 -8.78 -6.27 46.34
N ASP A 958 -9.93 -5.61 46.13
CA ASP A 958 -10.65 -5.63 44.87
C ASP A 958 -9.89 -4.82 43.80
N TYR A 959 -9.27 -5.52 42.86
CA TYR A 959 -8.52 -4.92 41.76
C TYR A 959 -9.38 -4.15 40.76
N GLN A 960 -10.71 -4.29 40.74
CA GLN A 960 -11.59 -3.45 39.90
C GLN A 960 -11.94 -2.10 40.57
N ARG A 961 -11.66 -1.99 41.88
CA ARG A 961 -12.01 -0.88 42.76
C ARG A 961 -10.82 -0.32 43.54
N ARG A 962 -9.61 -0.28 42.95
CA ARG A 962 -8.39 0.17 43.65
C ARG A 962 -8.52 1.61 44.19
N GLU A 963 -9.35 2.46 43.58
CA GLU A 963 -9.65 3.81 44.05
C GLU A 963 -10.37 3.87 45.41
N ALA A 964 -11.12 2.81 45.77
CA ALA A 964 -11.83 2.70 47.04
C ALA A 964 -10.89 2.49 48.26
N TYR A 965 -9.60 2.27 48.01
CA TYR A 965 -8.56 2.02 49.01
C TYR A 965 -7.58 3.19 49.19
N LEU A 966 -7.81 4.34 48.56
CA LEU A 966 -7.08 5.58 48.88
C LEU A 966 -7.62 6.22 50.17
N SER A 967 -6.80 7.02 50.86
CA SER A 967 -7.33 8.02 51.80
C SER A 967 -8.10 9.12 51.05
N ASP A 968 -9.03 9.83 51.70
CA ASP A 968 -9.79 10.90 51.01
C ASP A 968 -8.90 12.06 50.55
N ASP A 969 -7.88 12.42 51.35
CA ASP A 969 -6.85 13.41 50.99
C ASP A 969 -6.05 12.97 49.75
N GLU A 970 -5.62 11.70 49.68
CA GLU A 970 -4.97 11.16 48.47
C GLU A 970 -5.95 11.05 47.30
N PHE A 971 -7.22 10.73 47.54
CA PHE A 971 -8.22 10.63 46.49
C PHE A 971 -8.39 11.97 45.78
N VAL A 972 -8.57 13.06 46.54
CA VAL A 972 -8.61 14.42 46.00
C VAL A 972 -7.28 14.79 45.32
N THR A 973 -6.14 14.41 45.90
CA THR A 973 -4.82 14.68 45.30
C THR A 973 -4.58 13.94 43.99
N VAL A 974 -5.12 12.72 43.83
CA VAL A 974 -4.90 11.82 42.69
C VAL A 974 -5.93 12.03 41.56
N PHE A 975 -7.20 12.25 41.89
CA PHE A 975 -8.28 12.45 40.91
C PHE A 975 -8.59 13.94 40.64
N GLY A 976 -8.20 14.86 41.54
CA GLY A 976 -8.48 16.30 41.42
C GLY A 976 -9.91 16.71 41.79
N ILE A 977 -10.69 15.77 42.35
CA ILE A 977 -12.11 15.90 42.72
C ILE A 977 -12.39 15.05 43.97
N THR A 978 -13.49 15.31 44.66
CA THR A 978 -13.94 14.48 45.80
C THR A 978 -14.36 13.06 45.37
N ARG A 979 -14.41 12.17 46.36
CA ARG A 979 -14.85 10.77 46.19
C ARG A 979 -16.33 10.69 45.78
N GLU A 980 -17.12 11.63 46.28
CA GLU A 980 -18.54 11.82 46.01
C GLU A 980 -18.74 12.28 44.55
N GLU A 981 -18.02 13.32 44.11
CA GLU A 981 -18.04 13.81 42.72
C GLU A 981 -17.52 12.75 41.72
N PHE A 982 -16.59 11.90 42.14
CA PHE A 982 -16.12 10.78 41.30
C PHE A 982 -17.21 9.73 41.12
N TYR A 983 -17.83 9.26 42.22
CA TYR A 983 -18.81 8.18 42.14
C TYR A 983 -20.17 8.62 41.55
N GLN A 984 -20.49 9.92 41.53
CA GLN A 984 -21.62 10.46 40.75
C GLN A 984 -21.40 10.42 39.22
N GLN A 985 -20.17 10.25 38.73
CA GLN A 985 -19.91 10.22 37.28
C GLN A 985 -20.31 8.87 36.65
N PRO A 986 -20.74 8.83 35.37
CA PRO A 986 -21.00 7.59 34.67
C PRO A 986 -19.80 6.62 34.71
N LYS A 987 -20.09 5.33 34.89
CA LYS A 987 -19.06 4.30 35.15
C LYS A 987 -17.92 4.28 34.10
N TRP A 988 -18.22 4.53 32.83
CA TRP A 988 -17.19 4.62 31.78
C TRP A 988 -16.17 5.74 32.04
N LYS A 989 -16.60 6.87 32.60
CA LYS A 989 -15.77 8.04 32.93
C LYS A 989 -14.89 7.76 34.14
N GLN A 990 -15.44 7.07 35.15
CA GLN A 990 -14.68 6.50 36.27
C GLN A 990 -13.59 5.53 35.76
N ASP A 991 -13.94 4.60 34.87
CA ASP A 991 -13.02 3.59 34.32
C ASP A 991 -11.97 4.18 33.35
N VAL A 992 -12.24 5.32 32.70
CA VAL A 992 -11.24 6.11 31.95
C VAL A 992 -10.25 6.80 32.91
N GLN A 993 -10.74 7.43 33.98
CA GLN A 993 -9.87 8.08 34.98
C GLN A 993 -8.99 7.07 35.71
N LYS A 994 -9.54 5.93 36.14
CA LYS A 994 -8.76 4.84 36.75
C LYS A 994 -7.69 4.29 35.81
N ARG A 995 -7.98 4.12 34.50
CA ARG A 995 -6.97 3.72 33.50
C ARG A 995 -5.88 4.77 33.31
N LYS A 996 -6.21 6.07 33.31
CA LYS A 996 -5.24 7.17 33.22
C LYS A 996 -4.28 7.22 34.43
N LEU A 997 -4.71 6.68 35.57
CA LEU A 997 -3.99 6.67 36.84
C LEU A 997 -3.39 5.29 37.19
N ASP A 998 -3.37 4.34 36.24
CA ASP A 998 -2.94 2.95 36.45
C ASP A 998 -3.68 2.22 37.61
N LEU A 999 -4.87 2.67 38.00
CA LEU A 999 -5.71 2.06 39.06
C LEU A 999 -6.69 0.99 38.54
N PHE A 1000 -6.75 0.78 37.22
CA PHE A 1000 -7.55 -0.25 36.54
C PHE A 1000 -6.67 -1.45 36.13
#